data_AF-W4FY55-F1
#
_entry.id   AF-W4FY55-F1
#
_cell.length_a   1.000
_cell.length_b   1.000
_cell.length_c   1.000
_cell.angle_alpha   90.00
_cell.angle_beta   90.00
_cell.angle_gamma   90.00
#
_symmetry.space_group_name_H-M   'P 1'
#
loop_
_entity.id
_entity.type
_entity.pdbx_description
1 polymer ?
#
loop_
_entity_poly.entity_id
_entity_poly.type
_entity_poly.pdbx_seq_one_letter_code
_entity_poly.pdbx_strand_id
1 'polypeptide(L)'
;MEAFNDHIGSFYEALAEDKLDQLADALLSLRDAAATLPMEDPATVVLQEMLNDCENKASAKGQLALSKLHALVSTLNASLGRKSNDDTVLQYERLDSQLRTVINTFYTSYALSPSPANASSLAVLVEYVDAEFKQRASLRVDSLGKLKAAAPVNGHGYIDRSVHLEALNGLVHDVSFVVSLVEEANVSDLAIVFAPIHAAFVRGVLDILALYAADARLAAWEKKVSLRSTSPSNDLDDVEADESLQMVDLLLEELACILQLCLHYSAYAASFLVDQRGGSGDGGLSQKVHELNGVYLLLERFYIFQTMHKAVMIAEPQQIEPNVYAISTVEDASFVLDKAFTRATQSKNYHTVLSVVIAIVESLERTYMPSILDLPRRSFDMPLPVTSPTHHANDSSAELSTDDLSFSDALLQAVDADLTHQLQVDAKMMMAVVSAYMSWEYVGKIHVRITETQASHFAALPSLLECLPKPLSELQLEFHQVFTSGLHALYARDLQPKMDMRFHQSVLQWQYELSLQAYDYLEVHGSPLVALVQSMLKDKTLRRFRRGLSPPTFELMWRQVVRDMCDWIERGVTQKTFNDVGAMQLEKEVRHLSVLCGHFPAASDVSLRAEFTRLDQIVLLVNLAKASDVLEYDSIRDHMPRNEIEARLALRFRSDSIQRVMHQLKLT
;
A
#
# COMPACT_ATOMS: atom_id res chain seq x y z
N MET A 1 24.78 55.04 17.56
CA MET A 1 25.78 56.12 17.46
C MET A 1 27.14 55.71 18.02
N GLU A 2 27.25 55.18 19.25
CA GLU A 2 28.55 54.72 19.79
C GLU A 2 29.23 53.67 18.89
N ALA A 3 28.51 52.62 18.48
CA ALA A 3 29.04 51.60 17.57
C ALA A 3 29.55 52.16 16.22
N PHE A 4 28.86 53.15 15.65
CA PHE A 4 29.27 53.77 14.38
C PHE A 4 30.59 54.55 14.52
N ASN A 5 30.78 55.24 15.65
CA ASN A 5 32.01 55.97 15.93
C ASN A 5 33.21 55.03 16.13
N ASP A 6 32.99 53.89 16.78
CA ASP A 6 34.02 52.86 16.95
C ASP A 6 34.43 52.26 15.60
N HIS A 7 33.46 51.93 14.74
CA HIS A 7 33.74 51.40 13.41
C HIS A 7 34.43 52.42 12.47
N ILE A 8 34.16 53.72 12.61
CA ILE A 8 34.90 54.78 11.89
C ILE A 8 36.38 54.79 12.32
N GLY A 9 36.63 54.67 13.63
CA GLY A 9 37.99 54.59 14.17
C GLY A 9 38.76 53.43 13.55
N SER A 10 38.16 52.23 13.57
CA SER A 10 38.73 51.03 12.95
C SER A 10 38.93 51.16 11.45
N PHE A 11 38.03 51.87 10.74
CA PHE A 11 38.16 52.11 9.30
C PHE A 11 39.40 52.95 8.97
N TYR A 12 39.63 54.06 9.69
CA TYR A 12 40.78 54.93 9.44
C TYR A 12 42.11 54.30 9.87
N GLU A 13 42.10 53.47 10.92
CA GLU A 13 43.25 52.66 11.32
C GLU A 13 43.62 51.64 10.22
N ALA A 14 42.64 50.88 9.72
CA ALA A 14 42.84 49.92 8.64
C ALA A 14 43.27 50.58 7.32
N LEU A 15 42.75 51.79 7.03
CA LEU A 15 43.14 52.61 5.86
C LEU A 15 44.59 53.09 5.96
N ALA A 16 45.08 53.43 7.15
CA ALA A 16 46.46 53.85 7.36
C ALA A 16 47.45 52.68 7.27
N GLU A 17 47.05 51.49 7.74
CA GLU A 17 47.88 50.27 7.72
C GLU A 17 47.81 49.48 6.39
N ASP A 18 46.99 49.93 5.44
CA ASP A 18 46.73 49.29 4.14
C ASP A 18 46.24 47.83 4.24
N LYS A 19 45.52 47.51 5.31
CA LYS A 19 44.96 46.18 5.58
C LYS A 19 43.56 46.07 4.97
N LEU A 20 43.51 45.60 3.71
CA LEU A 20 42.26 45.53 2.92
C LEU A 20 41.13 44.73 3.60
N ASP A 21 41.44 43.63 4.28
CA ASP A 21 40.44 42.78 4.92
C ASP A 21 39.79 43.47 6.12
N GLN A 22 40.60 44.10 6.97
CA GLN A 22 40.11 44.89 8.12
C GLN A 22 39.36 46.14 7.66
N LEU A 23 39.73 46.70 6.52
CA LEU A 23 39.05 47.83 5.89
C LEU A 23 37.68 47.43 5.34
N ALA A 24 37.58 46.24 4.75
CA ALA A 24 36.33 45.66 4.26
C ALA A 24 35.35 45.38 5.41
N ASP A 25 35.81 44.76 6.50
CA ASP A 25 34.98 44.45 7.68
C ASP A 25 34.50 45.72 8.40
N ALA A 26 35.38 46.71 8.55
CA ALA A 26 35.01 48.01 9.14
C ALA A 26 33.97 48.75 8.28
N LEU A 27 34.11 48.71 6.94
CA LEU A 27 33.18 49.37 6.02
C LEU A 27 31.80 48.68 6.01
N LEU A 28 31.75 47.35 6.02
CA LEU A 28 30.48 46.62 6.14
C LEU A 28 29.79 46.89 7.48
N SER A 29 30.53 46.87 8.59
CA SER A 29 30.00 47.20 9.91
C SER A 29 29.46 48.64 9.97
N LEU A 30 30.09 49.58 9.24
CA LEU A 30 29.61 50.94 9.09
C LEU A 30 28.30 51.02 8.28
N ARG A 31 28.17 50.24 7.20
CA ARG A 31 26.95 50.15 6.39
C ARG A 31 25.78 49.59 7.19
N ASP A 32 26.00 48.52 7.97
CA ASP A 32 24.98 47.90 8.82
C ASP A 32 24.56 48.83 9.98
N ALA A 33 25.54 49.48 10.61
CA ALA A 33 25.29 50.47 11.66
C ALA A 33 24.55 51.72 11.11
N ALA A 34 24.77 52.10 9.85
CA ALA A 34 24.04 53.18 9.20
C ALA A 34 22.59 52.78 8.84
N ALA A 35 22.37 51.54 8.39
CA ALA A 35 21.05 51.03 8.02
C ALA A 35 20.04 50.97 9.20
N THR A 36 20.53 50.95 10.43
CA THR A 36 19.70 50.87 11.66
C THR A 36 19.32 52.25 12.24
N LEU A 37 19.79 53.36 11.65
CA LEU A 37 19.54 54.71 12.15
C LEU A 37 18.25 55.33 11.54
N PRO A 38 17.42 56.04 12.34
CA PRO A 38 16.20 56.68 11.85
C PRO A 38 16.51 57.91 10.97
N MET A 39 16.01 57.91 9.73
CA MET A 39 16.33 58.87 8.66
C MET A 39 15.89 60.34 8.92
N GLU A 40 15.17 60.64 9.98
CA GLU A 40 14.57 61.97 10.24
C GLU A 40 15.43 62.88 11.13
N ASP A 41 16.48 62.36 11.77
CA ASP A 41 17.33 63.14 12.69
C ASP A 41 18.48 63.86 11.95
N PRO A 42 18.75 65.15 12.20
CA PRO A 42 19.84 65.89 11.55
C PRO A 42 21.23 65.31 11.84
N ALA A 43 21.39 64.58 12.94
CA ALA A 43 22.62 63.85 13.27
C ALA A 43 22.87 62.66 12.33
N THR A 44 21.82 62.03 11.80
CA THR A 44 21.95 60.88 10.87
C THR A 44 22.42 61.30 9.49
N VAL A 45 22.04 62.51 9.04
CA VAL A 45 22.52 63.10 7.78
C VAL A 45 24.05 63.26 7.80
N VAL A 46 24.62 63.72 8.92
CA VAL A 46 26.07 63.87 9.09
C VAL A 46 26.78 62.51 9.05
N LEU A 47 26.23 61.50 9.73
CA LEU A 47 26.80 60.15 9.74
C LEU A 47 26.73 59.49 8.35
N GLN A 48 25.67 59.75 7.58
CA GLN A 48 25.55 59.30 6.19
C GLN A 48 26.55 60.00 5.26
N GLU A 49 26.83 61.29 5.48
CA GLU A 49 27.87 62.02 4.75
C GLU A 49 29.28 61.49 5.09
N MET A 50 29.52 61.13 6.36
CA MET A 50 30.76 60.48 6.78
C MET A 50 30.92 59.08 6.17
N LEU A 51 29.84 58.30 6.07
CA LEU A 51 29.84 57.01 5.37
C LEU A 51 30.20 57.20 3.88
N ASN A 52 29.59 58.18 3.20
CA ASN A 52 29.90 58.49 1.81
C ASN A 52 31.39 58.88 1.62
N ASP A 53 31.99 59.62 2.54
CA ASP A 53 33.42 59.95 2.49
C ASP A 53 34.32 58.71 2.69
N CYS A 54 33.95 57.81 3.60
CA CYS A 54 34.60 56.51 3.78
C CYS A 54 34.48 55.62 2.52
N GLU A 55 33.31 55.55 1.89
CA GLU A 55 33.08 54.80 0.65
C GLU A 55 33.89 55.35 -0.53
N ASN A 56 33.96 56.68 -0.66
CA ASN A 56 34.78 57.33 -1.67
C ASN A 56 36.27 57.01 -1.50
N LYS A 57 36.78 57.02 -0.26
CA LYS A 57 38.18 56.65 0.05
C LYS A 57 38.46 55.17 -0.16
N ALA A 58 37.49 54.30 0.13
CA ALA A 58 37.61 52.86 -0.10
C ALA A 58 37.59 52.49 -1.59
N SER A 59 36.92 53.27 -2.44
CA SER A 59 36.77 52.98 -3.88
C SER A 59 38.11 52.78 -4.64
N ALA A 60 39.14 53.56 -4.30
CA ALA A 60 40.48 53.44 -4.88
C ALA A 60 41.18 52.13 -4.49
N LYS A 61 40.94 51.67 -3.25
CA LYS A 61 41.44 50.37 -2.75
C LYS A 61 40.60 49.20 -3.28
N GLY A 62 39.32 49.41 -3.58
CA GLY A 62 38.44 48.46 -4.26
C GLY A 62 38.93 48.06 -5.65
N GLN A 63 39.43 48.99 -6.47
CA GLN A 63 40.01 48.67 -7.78
C GLN A 63 41.27 47.78 -7.67
N LEU A 64 42.10 48.03 -6.65
CA LEU A 64 43.28 47.22 -6.36
C LEU A 64 42.89 45.81 -5.90
N ALA A 65 41.87 45.67 -5.04
CA ALA A 65 41.31 44.39 -4.64
C ALA A 65 40.73 43.61 -5.83
N LEU A 66 40.01 44.27 -6.74
CA LEU A 66 39.49 43.66 -7.97
C LEU A 66 40.60 43.13 -8.88
N SER A 67 41.70 43.89 -9.04
CA SER A 67 42.85 43.43 -9.83
C SER A 67 43.54 42.20 -9.22
N LYS A 68 43.60 42.12 -7.89
CA LYS A 68 44.12 40.96 -7.15
C LYS A 68 43.22 39.74 -7.35
N LEU A 69 41.89 39.91 -7.27
CA LEU A 69 40.92 38.85 -7.53
C LEU A 69 41.07 38.32 -8.97
N HIS A 70 41.11 39.21 -9.96
CA HIS A 70 41.26 38.82 -11.37
C HIS A 70 42.60 38.08 -11.61
N ALA A 71 43.70 38.55 -11.03
CA ALA A 71 44.99 37.87 -11.13
C ALA A 71 44.93 36.46 -10.51
N LEU A 72 44.32 36.32 -9.33
CA LEU A 72 44.17 35.05 -8.64
C LEU A 72 43.24 34.08 -9.38
N VAL A 73 42.09 34.53 -9.88
CA VAL A 73 41.19 33.70 -10.68
C VAL A 73 41.86 33.27 -11.98
N SER A 74 42.60 34.15 -12.66
CA SER A 74 43.30 33.79 -13.90
C SER A 74 44.39 32.72 -13.70
N THR A 75 45.12 32.76 -12.58
CA THR A 75 46.15 31.76 -12.28
C THR A 75 45.54 30.43 -11.88
N LEU A 76 44.46 30.45 -11.08
CA LEU A 76 43.76 29.23 -10.69
C LEU A 76 43.01 28.60 -11.87
N ASN A 77 42.33 29.37 -12.71
CA ASN A 77 41.68 28.87 -13.94
C ASN A 77 42.68 28.18 -14.88
N ALA A 78 43.92 28.66 -14.97
CA ALA A 78 44.97 28.01 -15.76
C ALA A 78 45.45 26.66 -15.18
N SER A 79 45.15 26.40 -13.91
CA SER A 79 45.42 25.15 -13.20
C SER A 79 44.23 24.17 -13.26
N LEU A 80 43.00 24.71 -13.37
CA LEU A 80 41.79 23.91 -13.52
C LEU A 80 41.81 23.16 -14.87
N GLY A 81 41.37 21.90 -14.88
CA GLY A 81 41.31 21.05 -16.09
C GLY A 81 42.61 20.34 -16.49
N ARG A 82 43.73 20.52 -15.75
CA ARG A 82 44.93 19.67 -15.94
C ARG A 82 44.72 18.32 -15.27
N LYS A 83 44.95 17.23 -16.01
CA LYS A 83 44.90 15.87 -15.44
C LYS A 83 45.98 15.72 -14.37
N SER A 84 45.57 15.62 -13.11
CA SER A 84 46.46 15.30 -11.99
C SER A 84 46.44 13.79 -11.72
N ASN A 85 47.60 13.24 -11.37
CA ASN A 85 47.75 11.86 -10.89
C ASN A 85 47.48 11.73 -9.38
N ASP A 86 47.18 12.84 -8.69
CA ASP A 86 46.90 12.84 -7.26
C ASP A 86 45.63 12.02 -6.94
N ASP A 87 45.52 11.50 -5.72
CA ASP A 87 44.32 10.82 -5.24
C ASP A 87 43.09 11.75 -5.30
N THR A 88 41.92 11.17 -5.58
CA THR A 88 40.66 11.93 -5.72
C THR A 88 40.36 12.80 -4.50
N VAL A 89 40.65 12.32 -3.29
CA VAL A 89 40.49 13.06 -2.03
C VAL A 89 41.35 14.33 -2.01
N LEU A 90 42.62 14.22 -2.37
CA LEU A 90 43.56 15.35 -2.40
C LEU A 90 43.16 16.39 -3.47
N GLN A 91 42.52 15.94 -4.55
CA GLN A 91 42.01 16.85 -5.57
C GLN A 91 40.80 17.65 -5.05
N TYR A 92 39.88 17.05 -4.29
CA TYR A 92 38.78 17.77 -3.64
C TYR A 92 39.28 18.73 -2.56
N GLU A 93 40.22 18.33 -1.71
CA GLU A 93 40.80 19.23 -0.69
C GLU A 93 41.48 20.46 -1.32
N ARG A 94 42.17 20.26 -2.45
CA ARG A 94 42.75 21.36 -3.23
C ARG A 94 41.68 22.29 -3.77
N LEU A 95 40.62 21.75 -4.37
CA LEU A 95 39.50 22.54 -4.89
C LEU A 95 38.81 23.34 -3.78
N ASP A 96 38.57 22.73 -2.61
CA ASP A 96 37.96 23.37 -1.44
C ASP A 96 38.82 24.54 -0.92
N SER A 97 40.12 24.32 -0.75
CA SER A 97 41.04 25.38 -0.29
C SER A 97 41.16 26.54 -1.29
N GLN A 98 41.18 26.23 -2.59
CA GLN A 98 41.20 27.24 -3.65
C GLN A 98 39.90 28.04 -3.69
N LEU A 99 38.74 27.37 -3.59
CA LEU A 99 37.43 28.02 -3.56
C LEU A 99 37.30 28.96 -2.35
N ARG A 100 37.68 28.52 -1.15
CA ARG A 100 37.68 29.39 0.06
C ARG A 100 38.57 30.62 -0.12
N THR A 101 39.73 30.44 -0.74
CA THR A 101 40.66 31.55 -1.02
C THR A 101 40.02 32.56 -1.98
N VAL A 102 39.40 32.08 -3.07
CA VAL A 102 38.71 32.93 -4.04
C VAL A 102 37.55 33.67 -3.37
N ILE A 103 36.73 32.98 -2.57
CA ILE A 103 35.59 33.59 -1.86
C ILE A 103 36.06 34.69 -0.89
N ASN A 104 37.12 34.47 -0.12
CA ASN A 104 37.68 35.50 0.77
C ASN A 104 38.20 36.72 -0.02
N THR A 105 38.88 36.49 -1.14
CA THR A 105 39.32 37.60 -2.02
C THR A 105 38.17 38.30 -2.74
N PHE A 106 37.08 37.58 -3.01
CA PHE A 106 35.87 38.16 -3.57
C PHE A 106 35.18 39.04 -2.53
N TYR A 107 34.97 38.56 -1.30
CA TYR A 107 34.34 39.30 -0.20
C TYR A 107 35.03 40.64 0.03
N THR A 108 36.37 40.65 0.07
CA THR A 108 37.16 41.87 0.24
C THR A 108 36.99 42.83 -0.94
N SER A 109 36.96 42.32 -2.18
CA SER A 109 36.69 43.15 -3.37
C SER A 109 35.26 43.69 -3.43
N TYR A 110 34.29 42.91 -2.93
CA TYR A 110 32.86 43.22 -2.95
C TYR A 110 32.51 44.27 -1.89
N ALA A 111 32.98 44.07 -0.65
CA ALA A 111 32.80 45.01 0.46
C ALA A 111 33.36 46.41 0.16
N LEU A 112 34.53 46.48 -0.46
CA LEU A 112 35.23 47.73 -0.79
C LEU A 112 34.67 48.47 -2.01
N SER A 113 33.69 47.87 -2.70
CA SER A 113 33.06 48.49 -3.86
C SER A 113 31.96 49.49 -3.43
N PRO A 114 31.86 50.67 -4.07
CA PRO A 114 30.89 51.71 -3.70
C PRO A 114 29.45 51.39 -4.12
N SER A 115 29.24 50.33 -4.91
CA SER A 115 27.90 49.86 -5.25
C SER A 115 27.91 48.32 -5.39
N PRO A 116 27.03 47.59 -4.67
CA PRO A 116 26.86 46.14 -4.82
C PRO A 116 26.35 45.73 -6.22
N ALA A 117 26.06 46.69 -7.11
CA ALA A 117 25.59 46.49 -8.48
C ALA A 117 26.71 46.46 -9.56
N ASN A 118 27.99 46.60 -9.20
CA ASN A 118 29.08 46.50 -10.17
C ASN A 118 29.41 45.03 -10.47
N ALA A 119 28.73 44.51 -11.49
CA ALA A 119 28.78 43.14 -12.00
C ALA A 119 30.18 42.55 -12.30
N SER A 120 31.28 43.33 -12.22
CA SER A 120 32.62 42.85 -12.54
C SER A 120 33.22 41.89 -11.51
N SER A 121 33.11 42.16 -10.21
CA SER A 121 33.63 41.23 -9.19
C SER A 121 32.78 39.96 -9.12
N LEU A 122 31.45 40.12 -9.26
CA LEU A 122 30.50 39.01 -9.34
C LEU A 122 30.75 38.15 -10.58
N ALA A 123 30.98 38.76 -11.75
CA ALA A 123 31.30 38.03 -12.98
C ALA A 123 32.58 37.18 -12.85
N VAL A 124 33.62 37.71 -12.19
CA VAL A 124 34.87 36.96 -11.96
C VAL A 124 34.64 35.78 -11.01
N LEU A 125 33.82 35.94 -9.96
CA LEU A 125 33.42 34.85 -9.08
C LEU A 125 32.61 33.79 -9.84
N VAL A 126 31.61 34.22 -10.62
CA VAL A 126 30.76 33.35 -11.45
C VAL A 126 31.59 32.55 -12.45
N GLU A 127 32.57 33.17 -13.11
CA GLU A 127 33.49 32.51 -14.04
C GLU A 127 34.32 31.43 -13.33
N TYR A 128 34.89 31.74 -12.16
CA TYR A 128 35.67 30.79 -11.40
C TYR A 128 34.82 29.63 -10.89
N VAL A 129 33.66 29.91 -10.29
CA VAL A 129 32.74 28.90 -9.75
C VAL A 129 32.23 27.97 -10.85
N ASP A 130 31.94 28.48 -12.05
CA ASP A 130 31.59 27.67 -13.21
C ASP A 130 32.73 26.70 -13.60
N ALA A 131 33.96 27.20 -13.72
CA ALA A 131 35.12 26.39 -14.08
C ALA A 131 35.46 25.34 -13.01
N GLU A 132 35.40 25.74 -11.74
CA GLU A 132 35.68 24.90 -10.57
C GLU A 132 34.65 23.77 -10.46
N PHE A 133 33.35 24.09 -10.59
CA PHE A 133 32.29 23.10 -10.49
C PHE A 133 32.30 22.12 -11.68
N LYS A 134 32.63 22.60 -12.89
CA LYS A 134 32.87 21.71 -14.05
C LYS A 134 33.98 20.70 -13.77
N GLN A 135 35.04 21.12 -13.08
CA GLN A 135 36.10 20.19 -12.66
C GLN A 135 35.59 19.20 -11.62
N ARG A 136 34.85 19.64 -10.59
CA ARG A 136 34.22 18.71 -9.61
C ARG A 136 33.35 17.67 -10.29
N ALA A 137 32.49 18.10 -11.22
CA ALA A 137 31.62 17.22 -11.97
C ALA A 137 32.41 16.20 -12.80
N SER A 138 33.45 16.64 -13.51
CA SER A 138 34.35 15.74 -14.26
C SER A 138 35.07 14.73 -13.35
N LEU A 139 35.51 15.15 -12.16
CA LEU A 139 36.18 14.28 -11.20
C LEU A 139 35.24 13.21 -10.65
N ARG A 140 33.96 13.53 -10.39
CA ARG A 140 32.95 12.53 -10.02
C ARG A 140 32.75 11.50 -11.12
N VAL A 141 32.61 11.93 -12.37
CA VAL A 141 32.42 11.02 -13.53
C VAL A 141 33.66 10.14 -13.75
N ASP A 142 34.86 10.71 -13.67
CA ASP A 142 36.11 9.95 -13.81
C ASP A 142 36.31 8.95 -12.66
N SER A 143 35.96 9.35 -11.43
CA SER A 143 36.00 8.46 -10.26
C SER A 143 35.02 7.30 -10.41
N LEU A 144 33.81 7.56 -10.89
CA LEU A 144 32.83 6.51 -11.20
C LEU A 144 33.40 5.53 -12.25
N GLY A 145 34.03 6.04 -13.31
CA GLY A 145 34.68 5.20 -14.32
C GLY A 145 35.77 4.29 -13.75
N LYS A 146 36.60 4.80 -12.82
CA LYS A 146 37.64 4.02 -12.13
C LYS A 146 37.05 2.98 -11.18
N LEU A 147 36.06 3.36 -10.37
CA LEU A 147 35.39 2.46 -9.42
C LEU A 147 34.67 1.33 -10.16
N LYS A 148 34.01 1.65 -11.27
CA LYS A 148 33.41 0.65 -12.17
C LYS A 148 34.43 -0.35 -12.71
N ALA A 149 35.61 0.12 -13.14
CA ALA A 149 36.66 -0.76 -13.65
C ALA A 149 37.26 -1.68 -12.56
N ALA A 150 37.20 -1.25 -11.30
CA ALA A 150 37.70 -2.01 -10.15
C ALA A 150 36.64 -2.89 -9.48
N ALA A 151 35.35 -2.69 -9.78
CA ALA A 151 34.25 -3.36 -9.10
C ALA A 151 34.21 -4.87 -9.44
N PRO A 152 34.07 -5.75 -8.43
CA PRO A 152 33.98 -7.18 -8.66
C PRO A 152 32.66 -7.50 -9.38
N VAL A 153 32.78 -8.34 -10.40
CA VAL A 153 31.61 -8.90 -11.09
C VAL A 153 31.12 -10.09 -10.26
N ASN A 154 29.86 -10.07 -9.84
CA ASN A 154 29.26 -11.19 -9.10
C ASN A 154 29.15 -12.46 -9.97
N GLY A 155 28.80 -13.60 -9.36
CA GLY A 155 28.74 -14.91 -10.03
C GLY A 155 27.80 -14.98 -11.25
N HIS A 156 26.94 -13.99 -11.44
CA HIS A 156 26.01 -13.88 -12.57
C HIS A 156 26.41 -12.79 -13.58
N GLY A 157 27.61 -12.20 -13.47
CA GLY A 157 28.09 -11.21 -14.43
C GLY A 157 27.74 -9.76 -14.11
N TYR A 158 27.28 -9.44 -12.88
CA TYR A 158 26.82 -8.09 -12.51
C TYR A 158 27.81 -7.31 -11.65
N ILE A 159 27.95 -6.03 -11.95
CA ILE A 159 28.72 -5.04 -11.18
C ILE A 159 27.81 -4.48 -10.09
N ASP A 160 28.33 -4.24 -8.88
CA ASP A 160 27.63 -3.47 -7.85
C ASP A 160 27.32 -2.05 -8.36
N ARG A 161 26.03 -1.74 -8.57
CA ARG A 161 25.59 -0.50 -9.21
C ARG A 161 25.33 0.63 -8.21
N SER A 162 25.48 0.37 -6.91
CA SER A 162 25.41 1.40 -5.86
C SER A 162 26.35 2.58 -6.13
N VAL A 163 27.47 2.33 -6.82
CA VAL A 163 28.46 3.35 -7.22
C VAL A 163 27.84 4.47 -8.07
N HIS A 164 26.84 4.18 -8.92
CA HIS A 164 26.15 5.21 -9.71
C HIS A 164 25.31 6.12 -8.83
N LEU A 165 24.59 5.55 -7.85
CA LEU A 165 23.80 6.30 -6.87
C LEU A 165 24.71 7.15 -5.96
N GLU A 166 25.84 6.60 -5.51
CA GLU A 166 26.83 7.33 -4.73
C GLU A 166 27.43 8.51 -5.51
N ALA A 167 27.73 8.33 -6.80
CA ALA A 167 28.23 9.39 -7.66
C ALA A 167 27.20 10.51 -7.85
N LEU A 168 25.92 10.16 -8.06
CA LEU A 168 24.83 11.14 -8.17
C LEU A 168 24.61 11.89 -6.85
N ASN A 169 24.56 11.18 -5.72
CA ASN A 169 24.38 11.80 -4.41
C ASN A 169 25.57 12.71 -4.05
N GLY A 170 26.79 12.28 -4.42
CA GLY A 170 28.00 13.09 -4.31
C GLY A 170 27.88 14.41 -5.08
N LEU A 171 27.39 14.39 -6.32
CA LEU A 171 27.16 15.63 -7.10
C LEU A 171 26.13 16.56 -6.44
N VAL A 172 25.03 16.01 -5.92
CA VAL A 172 24.01 16.82 -5.23
C VAL A 172 24.61 17.47 -3.98
N HIS A 173 25.39 16.73 -3.20
CA HIS A 173 26.12 17.26 -2.06
C HIS A 173 27.13 18.33 -2.48
N ASP A 174 27.86 18.13 -3.57
CA ASP A 174 28.81 19.11 -4.09
C ASP A 174 28.11 20.43 -4.46
N VAL A 175 26.90 20.39 -5.06
CA VAL A 175 26.10 21.59 -5.30
C VAL A 175 25.77 22.29 -3.99
N SER A 176 25.19 21.56 -3.02
CA SER A 176 24.81 22.15 -1.73
C SER A 176 26.01 22.77 -0.99
N PHE A 177 27.17 22.12 -1.05
CA PHE A 177 28.40 22.61 -0.43
C PHE A 177 28.92 23.90 -1.07
N VAL A 178 28.98 23.96 -2.40
CA VAL A 178 29.44 25.16 -3.10
C VAL A 178 28.46 26.32 -2.89
N VAL A 179 27.15 26.04 -2.94
CA VAL A 179 26.11 27.04 -2.67
C VAL A 179 26.22 27.57 -1.23
N SER A 180 26.38 26.71 -0.22
CA SER A 180 26.53 27.17 1.17
C SER A 180 27.76 28.05 1.38
N LEU A 181 28.88 27.75 0.72
CA LEU A 181 30.09 28.58 0.80
C LEU A 181 29.89 29.96 0.13
N VAL A 182 29.11 30.02 -0.95
CA VAL A 182 28.78 31.29 -1.63
C VAL A 182 27.78 32.10 -0.80
N GLU A 183 26.83 31.45 -0.13
CA GLU A 183 25.88 32.10 0.80
C GLU A 183 26.61 32.76 1.98
N GLU A 184 27.64 32.12 2.54
CA GLU A 184 28.49 32.69 3.60
C GLU A 184 29.16 34.02 3.20
N ALA A 185 29.27 34.31 1.89
CA ALA A 185 29.91 35.51 1.37
C ALA A 185 28.96 36.73 1.17
N ASN A 186 27.69 36.64 1.60
CA ASN A 186 26.68 37.71 1.50
C ASN A 186 26.50 38.29 0.07
N VAL A 187 26.40 37.41 -0.93
CA VAL A 187 26.12 37.78 -2.33
C VAL A 187 24.68 38.30 -2.47
N SER A 188 24.50 39.42 -3.19
CA SER A 188 23.20 40.09 -3.38
C SER A 188 22.21 39.33 -4.26
N ASP A 189 22.67 38.58 -5.27
CA ASP A 189 21.85 37.75 -6.14
C ASP A 189 22.49 36.36 -6.33
N LEU A 190 22.06 35.41 -5.52
CA LEU A 190 22.54 34.02 -5.55
C LEU A 190 22.12 33.29 -6.84
N ALA A 191 21.06 33.73 -7.52
CA ALA A 191 20.57 33.06 -8.73
C ALA A 191 21.58 33.16 -9.89
N ILE A 192 22.34 34.26 -9.96
CA ILE A 192 23.38 34.47 -10.99
C ILE A 192 24.54 33.47 -10.80
N VAL A 193 24.91 33.17 -9.55
CA VAL A 193 25.98 32.20 -9.24
C VAL A 193 25.46 30.76 -9.35
N PHE A 194 24.20 30.51 -9.02
CA PHE A 194 23.59 29.19 -9.09
C PHE A 194 23.39 28.68 -10.52
N ALA A 195 23.04 29.55 -11.47
CA ALA A 195 22.77 29.17 -12.86
C ALA A 195 23.90 28.36 -13.55
N PRO A 196 25.19 28.76 -13.51
CA PRO A 196 26.28 27.96 -14.07
C PRO A 196 26.55 26.67 -13.29
N ILE A 197 26.43 26.68 -11.95
CA ILE A 197 26.55 25.47 -11.12
C ILE A 197 25.51 24.44 -11.57
N HIS A 198 24.26 24.88 -11.74
CA HIS A 198 23.18 24.03 -12.23
C HIS A 198 23.48 23.48 -13.63
N ALA A 199 23.94 24.31 -14.57
CA ALA A 199 24.26 23.85 -15.93
C ALA A 199 25.38 22.78 -15.94
N ALA A 200 26.42 22.97 -15.12
CA ALA A 200 27.51 22.00 -14.97
C ALA A 200 27.06 20.72 -14.25
N PHE A 201 26.21 20.84 -13.22
CA PHE A 201 25.57 19.71 -12.55
C PHE A 201 24.72 18.88 -13.51
N VAL A 202 23.83 19.52 -14.28
CA VAL A 202 22.96 18.84 -15.25
C VAL A 202 23.81 18.04 -16.24
N ARG A 203 24.92 18.60 -16.73
CA ARG A 203 25.83 17.89 -17.63
C ARG A 203 26.45 16.66 -16.95
N GLY A 204 26.97 16.80 -15.74
CA GLY A 204 27.55 15.68 -14.98
C GLY A 204 26.54 14.58 -14.68
N VAL A 205 25.31 14.93 -14.29
CA VAL A 205 24.22 13.98 -14.07
C VAL A 205 23.84 13.26 -15.35
N LEU A 206 23.71 13.96 -16.48
CA LEU A 206 23.40 13.33 -17.76
C LEU A 206 24.46 12.31 -18.18
N ASP A 207 25.74 12.60 -17.94
CA ASP A 207 26.84 11.68 -18.23
C ASP A 207 26.78 10.42 -17.32
N ILE A 208 26.51 10.60 -16.02
CA ILE A 208 26.33 9.47 -15.08
C ILE A 208 25.10 8.63 -15.46
N LEU A 209 23.97 9.27 -15.76
CA LEU A 209 22.74 8.56 -16.16
C LEU A 209 22.91 7.83 -17.49
N ALA A 210 23.72 8.34 -18.42
CA ALA A 210 24.05 7.65 -19.66
C ALA A 210 24.89 6.39 -19.39
N LEU A 211 25.87 6.46 -18.48
CA LEU A 211 26.66 5.30 -18.04
C LEU A 211 25.77 4.27 -17.34
N TYR A 212 24.90 4.72 -16.43
CA TYR A 212 23.93 3.86 -15.76
C TYR A 212 23.01 3.15 -16.76
N ALA A 213 22.42 3.88 -17.71
CA ALA A 213 21.51 3.31 -18.70
C ALA A 213 22.17 2.24 -19.58
N ALA A 214 23.45 2.42 -19.90
CA ALA A 214 24.24 1.44 -20.63
C ALA A 214 24.53 0.18 -19.78
N ASP A 215 24.91 0.37 -18.51
CA ASP A 215 25.27 -0.72 -17.59
C ASP A 215 24.07 -1.54 -17.13
N ALA A 216 22.94 -0.88 -16.89
CA ALA A 216 21.65 -1.50 -16.61
C ALA A 216 21.01 -2.12 -17.87
N ARG A 217 21.58 -1.86 -19.06
CA ARG A 217 21.08 -2.31 -20.37
C ARG A 217 19.59 -1.96 -20.55
N LEU A 218 19.18 -0.76 -20.13
CA LEU A 218 17.76 -0.34 -20.10
C LEU A 218 17.08 -0.51 -21.46
N ALA A 219 17.77 -0.15 -22.55
CA ALA A 219 17.26 -0.31 -23.91
C ALA A 219 17.04 -1.78 -24.33
N ALA A 220 17.80 -2.72 -23.76
CA ALA A 220 17.59 -4.15 -24.02
C ALA A 220 16.32 -4.65 -23.29
N TRP A 221 16.13 -4.20 -22.05
CA TRP A 221 14.93 -4.49 -21.27
C TRP A 221 13.67 -3.88 -21.91
N GLU A 222 13.72 -2.62 -22.31
CA GLU A 222 12.61 -1.94 -23.00
C GLU A 222 12.19 -2.68 -24.27
N LYS A 223 13.16 -3.09 -25.10
CA LYS A 223 12.91 -3.90 -26.30
C LYS A 223 12.31 -5.26 -25.94
N LYS A 224 12.84 -5.96 -24.94
CA LYS A 224 12.35 -7.28 -24.52
C LYS A 224 10.89 -7.21 -24.07
N VAL A 225 10.55 -6.23 -23.22
CA VAL A 225 9.18 -6.03 -22.73
C VAL A 225 8.24 -5.62 -23.86
N SER A 226 8.68 -4.74 -24.76
CA SER A 226 7.88 -4.28 -25.91
C SER A 226 7.65 -5.38 -26.97
N LEU A 227 8.61 -6.28 -27.16
CA LEU A 227 8.44 -7.44 -28.03
C LEU A 227 7.41 -8.42 -27.46
N ARG A 228 7.40 -8.63 -26.14
CA ARG A 228 6.39 -9.47 -25.49
C ARG A 228 5.00 -8.87 -25.56
N SER A 229 4.84 -7.56 -25.38
CA SER A 229 3.52 -6.92 -25.48
C SER A 229 2.89 -6.97 -26.87
N THR A 230 3.72 -7.16 -27.92
CA THR A 230 3.29 -7.22 -29.32
C THR A 230 3.20 -8.65 -29.88
N SER A 231 3.63 -9.66 -29.11
CA SER A 231 3.66 -11.05 -29.57
C SER A 231 2.28 -11.71 -29.44
N PRO A 232 1.78 -12.40 -30.49
CA PRO A 232 0.50 -13.10 -30.44
C PRO A 232 0.62 -14.42 -29.65
N SER A 233 0.01 -14.39 -28.47
CA SER A 233 -0.58 -15.48 -27.66
C SER A 233 0.26 -16.65 -27.12
N ASN A 234 1.34 -17.13 -27.73
CA ASN A 234 2.01 -18.35 -27.20
C ASN A 234 3.13 -18.10 -26.19
N ASP A 235 3.85 -16.97 -26.27
CA ASP A 235 4.99 -16.67 -25.36
C ASP A 235 4.59 -15.82 -24.13
N LEU A 236 3.32 -15.44 -24.03
CA LEU A 236 2.76 -14.60 -22.95
C LEU A 236 2.48 -15.41 -21.67
N ASP A 237 2.24 -16.70 -21.81
CA ASP A 237 2.01 -17.64 -20.69
C ASP A 237 3.34 -18.22 -20.14
N ASP A 238 4.47 -17.98 -20.80
CA ASP A 238 5.77 -18.43 -20.30
C ASP A 238 6.24 -17.54 -19.14
N VAL A 239 6.31 -18.15 -17.96
CA VAL A 239 6.84 -17.53 -16.73
C VAL A 239 8.28 -17.09 -16.95
N GLU A 240 8.55 -15.82 -16.70
CA GLU A 240 9.91 -15.27 -16.76
C GLU A 240 10.83 -15.94 -15.72
N ALA A 241 12.09 -16.17 -16.09
CA ALA A 241 13.05 -16.83 -15.21
C ALA A 241 13.31 -16.03 -13.93
N ASP A 242 13.59 -16.73 -12.83
CA ASP A 242 13.77 -16.16 -11.50
C ASP A 242 14.87 -15.12 -11.45
N GLU A 243 16.00 -15.40 -12.10
CA GLU A 243 17.13 -14.50 -12.19
C GLU A 243 16.71 -13.18 -12.86
N SER A 244 15.94 -13.23 -13.95
CA SER A 244 15.43 -12.02 -14.62
C SER A 244 14.47 -11.22 -13.76
N LEU A 245 13.58 -11.85 -13.00
CA LEU A 245 12.64 -11.14 -12.11
C LEU A 245 13.36 -10.46 -10.96
N GLN A 246 14.34 -11.15 -10.34
CA GLN A 246 15.21 -10.57 -9.32
C GLN A 246 16.00 -9.39 -9.88
N MET A 247 16.49 -9.49 -11.12
CA MET A 247 17.20 -8.41 -11.77
C MET A 247 16.32 -7.19 -12.05
N VAL A 248 15.08 -7.40 -12.51
CA VAL A 248 14.13 -6.29 -12.69
C VAL A 248 13.80 -5.64 -11.36
N ASP A 249 13.60 -6.41 -10.30
CA ASP A 249 13.29 -5.88 -8.96
C ASP A 249 14.42 -4.96 -8.44
N LEU A 250 15.68 -5.41 -8.53
CA LEU A 250 16.85 -4.60 -8.18
C LEU A 250 16.95 -3.33 -9.03
N LEU A 251 16.74 -3.45 -10.34
CA LEU A 251 16.75 -2.29 -11.25
C LEU A 251 15.65 -1.29 -10.91
N LEU A 252 14.46 -1.75 -10.51
CA LEU A 252 13.36 -0.89 -10.12
C LEU A 252 13.66 -0.13 -8.83
N GLU A 253 14.26 -0.79 -7.84
CA GLU A 253 14.71 -0.13 -6.60
C GLU A 253 15.75 0.97 -6.89
N GLU A 254 16.75 0.66 -7.73
CA GLU A 254 17.77 1.63 -8.15
C GLU A 254 17.15 2.81 -8.94
N LEU A 255 16.32 2.53 -9.95
CA LEU A 255 15.65 3.54 -10.76
C LEU A 255 14.75 4.44 -9.91
N ALA A 256 14.02 3.89 -8.94
CA ALA A 256 13.19 4.66 -8.02
C ALA A 256 14.04 5.64 -7.21
N CYS A 257 15.19 5.21 -6.67
CA CYS A 257 16.13 6.07 -5.96
C CYS A 257 16.73 7.17 -6.86
N ILE A 258 17.13 6.83 -8.09
CA ILE A 258 17.66 7.80 -9.06
C ILE A 258 16.61 8.86 -9.40
N LEU A 259 15.39 8.43 -9.72
CA LEU A 259 14.28 9.32 -10.04
C LEU A 259 13.94 10.22 -8.85
N GLN A 260 13.90 9.65 -7.65
CA GLN A 260 13.67 10.40 -6.42
C GLN A 260 14.73 11.49 -6.25
N LEU A 261 16.01 11.15 -6.34
CA LEU A 261 17.11 12.12 -6.18
C LEU A 261 17.02 13.25 -7.22
N CYS A 262 16.78 12.91 -8.49
CA CYS A 262 16.64 13.91 -9.56
C CYS A 262 15.46 14.84 -9.33
N LEU A 263 14.30 14.31 -8.90
CA LEU A 263 13.11 15.12 -8.62
C LEU A 263 13.32 16.05 -7.40
N HIS A 264 13.97 15.57 -6.35
CA HIS A 264 14.31 16.40 -5.18
C HIS A 264 15.26 17.53 -5.59
N TYR A 265 16.27 17.23 -6.42
CA TYR A 265 17.17 18.25 -6.94
C TYR A 265 16.44 19.26 -7.84
N SER A 266 15.57 18.82 -8.76
CA SER A 266 14.80 19.74 -9.62
C SER A 266 13.93 20.69 -8.79
N ALA A 267 13.31 20.21 -7.70
CA ALA A 267 12.57 21.06 -6.77
C ALA A 267 13.48 22.07 -6.04
N TYR A 268 14.68 21.66 -5.64
CA TYR A 268 15.70 22.54 -5.05
C TYR A 268 16.22 23.58 -6.05
N ALA A 269 16.50 23.18 -7.30
CA ALA A 269 16.94 24.09 -8.34
C ALA A 269 15.85 25.12 -8.70
N ALA A 270 14.58 24.70 -8.68
CA ALA A 270 13.45 25.58 -8.94
C ALA A 270 13.38 26.75 -7.95
N SER A 271 13.74 26.59 -6.67
CA SER A 271 13.67 27.69 -5.69
C SER A 271 14.63 28.85 -6.00
N PHE A 272 15.73 28.61 -6.71
CA PHE A 272 16.70 29.66 -7.08
C PHE A 272 16.43 30.27 -8.46
N LEU A 273 15.76 29.55 -9.37
CA LEU A 273 15.66 29.91 -10.79
C LEU A 273 14.30 30.53 -11.19
N VAL A 274 13.36 30.74 -10.25
CA VAL A 274 11.99 31.25 -10.53
C VAL A 274 11.97 32.60 -11.28
N ASP A 275 12.94 33.49 -11.02
CA ASP A 275 12.93 34.86 -11.55
C ASP A 275 13.54 35.01 -12.96
N GLN A 276 14.24 33.99 -13.49
CA GLN A 276 14.78 34.03 -14.85
C GLN A 276 13.72 33.61 -15.86
N ARG A 277 12.83 34.54 -16.20
CA ARG A 277 11.84 34.39 -17.29
C ARG A 277 12.54 34.10 -18.62
N GLY A 278 12.54 32.81 -18.99
CA GLY A 278 12.71 32.32 -20.36
C GLY A 278 14.14 32.02 -20.78
N GLY A 279 14.61 30.79 -20.54
CA GLY A 279 15.90 30.36 -21.07
C GLY A 279 16.38 28.97 -20.68
N SER A 280 15.68 27.92 -21.13
CA SER A 280 16.24 26.62 -21.58
C SER A 280 17.26 25.83 -20.73
N GLY A 281 17.50 26.14 -19.46
CA GLY A 281 18.50 25.43 -18.63
C GLY A 281 18.07 24.06 -18.08
N ASP A 282 16.79 23.90 -17.73
CA ASP A 282 16.26 22.68 -17.07
C ASP A 282 15.72 21.61 -18.06
N GLY A 283 15.68 21.93 -19.36
CA GLY A 283 15.08 21.06 -20.37
C GLY A 283 15.76 19.69 -20.48
N GLY A 284 17.09 19.63 -20.29
CA GLY A 284 17.84 18.39 -20.42
C GLY A 284 17.60 17.39 -19.28
N LEU A 285 17.63 17.86 -18.03
CA LEU A 285 17.40 17.01 -16.86
C LEU A 285 15.94 16.57 -16.78
N SER A 286 15.00 17.50 -16.93
CA SER A 286 13.56 17.19 -16.92
C SER A 286 13.18 16.21 -18.03
N GLN A 287 13.70 16.38 -19.25
CA GLN A 287 13.50 15.41 -20.34
C GLN A 287 14.06 14.04 -19.96
N LYS A 288 15.28 13.98 -19.40
CA LYS A 288 15.90 12.70 -19.05
C LYS A 288 15.16 11.97 -17.92
N VAL A 289 14.69 12.71 -16.93
CA VAL A 289 13.85 12.19 -15.83
C VAL A 289 12.54 11.64 -16.40
N HIS A 290 11.92 12.33 -17.36
CA HIS A 290 10.70 11.84 -18.01
C HIS A 290 10.93 10.55 -18.80
N GLU A 291 12.02 10.47 -19.58
CA GLU A 291 12.43 9.25 -20.30
C GLU A 291 12.64 8.07 -19.33
N LEU A 292 13.41 8.28 -18.26
CA LEU A 292 13.68 7.25 -17.26
C LEU A 292 12.42 6.83 -16.50
N ASN A 293 11.53 7.77 -16.20
CA ASN A 293 10.24 7.45 -15.59
C ASN A 293 9.36 6.60 -16.51
N GLY A 294 9.40 6.83 -17.83
CA GLY A 294 8.74 5.99 -18.82
C GLY A 294 9.26 4.54 -18.80
N VAL A 295 10.59 4.37 -18.76
CA VAL A 295 11.22 3.04 -18.65
C VAL A 295 10.86 2.38 -17.31
N TYR A 296 10.93 3.12 -16.21
CA TYR A 296 10.52 2.65 -14.88
C TYR A 296 9.09 2.11 -14.89
N LEU A 297 8.13 2.87 -15.40
CA LEU A 297 6.73 2.45 -15.47
C LEU A 297 6.53 1.17 -16.30
N LEU A 298 7.24 1.07 -17.42
CA LEU A 298 7.20 -0.09 -18.29
C LEU A 298 7.77 -1.35 -17.58
N LEU A 299 8.87 -1.20 -16.85
CA LEU A 299 9.49 -2.29 -16.08
C LEU A 299 8.66 -2.67 -14.85
N GLU A 300 8.10 -1.69 -14.14
CA GLU A 300 7.28 -1.90 -12.95
C GLU A 300 6.02 -2.68 -13.32
N ARG A 301 5.37 -2.28 -14.43
CA ARG A 301 4.24 -3.03 -14.99
C ARG A 301 4.64 -4.46 -15.36
N PHE A 302 5.74 -4.64 -16.09
CA PHE A 302 6.22 -5.97 -16.46
C PHE A 302 6.49 -6.84 -15.22
N TYR A 303 7.15 -6.27 -14.21
CA TYR A 303 7.42 -6.93 -12.94
C TYR A 303 6.14 -7.40 -12.27
N ILE A 304 5.16 -6.51 -12.06
CA ILE A 304 3.87 -6.85 -11.42
C ILE A 304 3.19 -8.02 -12.12
N PHE A 305 3.06 -7.96 -13.45
CA PHE A 305 2.34 -9.01 -14.19
C PHE A 305 3.09 -10.36 -14.19
N GLN A 306 4.41 -10.36 -14.36
CA GLN A 306 5.18 -11.61 -14.43
C GLN A 306 5.35 -12.26 -13.06
N THR A 307 5.57 -11.47 -12.01
CA THR A 307 5.62 -12.00 -10.64
C THR A 307 4.27 -12.52 -10.18
N MET A 308 3.17 -11.84 -10.52
CA MET A 308 1.81 -12.35 -10.28
C MET A 308 1.55 -13.65 -11.04
N HIS A 309 1.89 -13.70 -12.33
CA HIS A 309 1.73 -14.91 -13.14
C HIS A 309 2.54 -16.08 -12.56
N LYS A 310 3.79 -15.83 -12.16
CA LYS A 310 4.62 -16.82 -11.48
C LYS A 310 3.98 -17.31 -10.19
N ALA A 311 3.52 -16.41 -9.32
CA ALA A 311 2.84 -16.77 -8.07
C ALA A 311 1.66 -17.73 -8.35
N VAL A 312 0.84 -17.41 -9.36
CA VAL A 312 -0.30 -18.25 -9.77
C VAL A 312 0.11 -19.66 -10.24
N MET A 313 1.28 -19.79 -10.87
CA MET A 313 1.80 -21.06 -11.40
C MET A 313 2.45 -21.95 -10.34
N ILE A 314 3.15 -21.35 -9.36
CA ILE A 314 3.79 -22.09 -8.25
C ILE A 314 2.85 -22.30 -7.05
N ALA A 315 1.61 -21.83 -7.17
CA ALA A 315 0.58 -21.85 -6.15
C ALA A 315 0.41 -23.21 -5.49
N GLU A 316 0.66 -23.27 -4.19
CA GLU A 316 0.43 -24.46 -3.34
C GLU A 316 -0.57 -24.19 -2.20
N PRO A 317 -1.35 -25.21 -1.78
CA PRO A 317 -2.20 -25.12 -0.59
C PRO A 317 -1.36 -24.95 0.69
N GLN A 318 -1.60 -23.87 1.42
CA GLN A 318 -0.92 -23.52 2.65
C GLN A 318 -1.88 -23.59 3.83
N GLN A 319 -1.43 -24.19 4.93
CA GLN A 319 -2.22 -24.27 6.17
C GLN A 319 -2.04 -22.98 6.97
N ILE A 320 -3.12 -22.21 7.16
CA ILE A 320 -3.10 -20.98 7.95
C ILE A 320 -3.39 -21.28 9.42
N GLU A 321 -4.43 -22.09 9.65
CA GLU A 321 -4.85 -22.58 10.96
C GLU A 321 -5.04 -24.10 10.91
N PRO A 322 -5.12 -24.80 12.04
CA PRO A 322 -5.28 -26.25 12.06
C PRO A 322 -6.50 -26.72 11.24
N ASN A 323 -6.24 -27.37 10.10
CA ASN A 323 -7.20 -27.83 9.08
C ASN A 323 -7.84 -26.74 8.19
N VAL A 324 -7.44 -25.48 8.30
CA VAL A 324 -7.87 -24.39 7.42
C VAL A 324 -6.77 -24.10 6.42
N TYR A 325 -7.11 -24.19 5.14
CA TYR A 325 -6.16 -23.98 4.04
C TYR A 325 -6.56 -22.80 3.19
N ALA A 326 -5.57 -22.05 2.71
CA ALA A 326 -5.70 -21.10 1.63
C ALA A 326 -4.62 -21.36 0.58
N ILE A 327 -4.74 -20.75 -0.59
CA ILE A 327 -3.69 -20.81 -1.59
C ILE A 327 -2.60 -19.76 -1.27
N SER A 328 -1.33 -20.16 -1.38
CA SER A 328 -0.15 -19.27 -1.19
C SER A 328 -0.18 -18.02 -2.07
N THR A 329 -0.86 -18.06 -3.22
CA THR A 329 -0.98 -16.90 -4.12
C THR A 329 -1.59 -15.68 -3.45
N VAL A 330 -2.39 -15.84 -2.39
CA VAL A 330 -2.97 -14.71 -1.66
C VAL A 330 -1.87 -13.91 -0.96
N GLU A 331 -0.95 -14.60 -0.27
CA GLU A 331 0.17 -13.98 0.43
C GLU A 331 1.18 -13.40 -0.56
N ASP A 332 1.54 -14.19 -1.59
CA ASP A 332 2.49 -13.77 -2.62
C ASP A 332 1.99 -12.54 -3.41
N ALA A 333 0.71 -12.55 -3.82
CA ALA A 333 0.09 -11.41 -4.49
C ALA A 333 0.12 -10.17 -3.59
N SER A 334 -0.20 -10.33 -2.31
CA SER A 334 -0.22 -9.21 -1.37
C SER A 334 1.17 -8.59 -1.21
N PHE A 335 2.20 -9.41 -1.07
CA PHE A 335 3.58 -8.97 -0.91
C PHE A 335 4.10 -8.22 -2.15
N VAL A 336 3.91 -8.81 -3.34
CA VAL A 336 4.39 -8.24 -4.61
C VAL A 336 3.73 -6.88 -4.89
N LEU A 337 2.41 -6.81 -4.77
CA LEU A 337 1.66 -5.59 -5.06
C LEU A 337 1.92 -4.51 -4.02
N ASP A 338 2.07 -4.87 -2.74
CA ASP A 338 2.45 -3.94 -1.69
C ASP A 338 3.86 -3.40 -1.90
N LYS A 339 4.80 -4.23 -2.34
CA LYS A 339 6.16 -3.80 -2.68
C LYS A 339 6.16 -2.78 -3.83
N ALA A 340 5.46 -3.11 -4.92
CA ALA A 340 5.33 -2.22 -6.08
C ALA A 340 4.68 -0.88 -5.71
N PHE A 341 3.60 -0.91 -4.93
CA PHE A 341 2.93 0.30 -4.45
C PHE A 341 3.86 1.15 -3.58
N THR A 342 4.54 0.54 -2.60
CA THR A 342 5.50 1.23 -1.71
C THR A 342 6.58 1.95 -2.52
N ARG A 343 7.20 1.23 -3.47
CA ARG A 343 8.24 1.78 -4.35
C ARG A 343 7.73 2.95 -5.17
N ALA A 344 6.53 2.86 -5.75
CA ALA A 344 5.92 3.95 -6.50
C ALA A 344 5.67 5.19 -5.63
N THR A 345 5.21 5.02 -4.38
CA THR A 345 4.94 6.15 -3.46
C THR A 345 6.21 6.92 -3.08
N GLN A 346 7.38 6.28 -3.06
CA GLN A 346 8.66 6.93 -2.79
C GLN A 346 9.03 8.00 -3.84
N SER A 347 8.54 7.84 -5.08
CA SER A 347 8.75 8.82 -6.14
C SER A 347 8.12 10.19 -5.85
N LYS A 348 7.12 10.24 -4.95
CA LYS A 348 6.28 11.41 -4.65
C LYS A 348 5.69 12.08 -5.90
N ASN A 349 5.59 11.34 -7.01
CA ASN A 349 5.02 11.80 -8.26
C ASN A 349 3.64 11.17 -8.48
N TYR A 350 2.61 12.01 -8.50
CA TYR A 350 1.22 11.58 -8.66
C TYR A 350 1.00 10.69 -9.88
N HIS A 351 1.55 11.05 -11.05
CA HIS A 351 1.32 10.32 -12.29
C HIS A 351 1.99 8.94 -12.28
N THR A 352 3.16 8.85 -11.65
CA THR A 352 3.88 7.57 -11.48
C THR A 352 3.08 6.66 -10.55
N VAL A 353 2.64 7.16 -9.39
CA VAL A 353 1.80 6.40 -8.45
C VAL A 353 0.51 5.93 -9.12
N LEU A 354 -0.21 6.82 -9.80
CA LEU A 354 -1.45 6.47 -10.49
C LEU A 354 -1.25 5.36 -11.52
N SER A 355 -0.19 5.46 -12.34
CA SER A 355 0.11 4.46 -13.37
C SER A 355 0.39 3.07 -12.76
N VAL A 356 1.09 3.02 -11.63
CA VAL A 356 1.37 1.77 -10.92
C VAL A 356 0.11 1.22 -10.26
N VAL A 357 -0.72 2.05 -9.65
CA VAL A 357 -2.01 1.61 -9.09
C VAL A 357 -2.92 1.04 -10.18
N ILE A 358 -2.96 1.65 -11.36
CA ILE A 358 -3.69 1.11 -12.51
C ILE A 358 -3.17 -0.29 -12.88
N ALA A 359 -1.85 -0.47 -12.93
CA ALA A 359 -1.25 -1.78 -13.20
C ALA A 359 -1.59 -2.81 -12.12
N ILE A 360 -1.61 -2.42 -10.84
CA ILE A 360 -2.03 -3.26 -9.72
C ILE A 360 -3.48 -3.73 -9.91
N VAL A 361 -4.42 -2.79 -10.14
CA VAL A 361 -5.84 -3.11 -10.33
C VAL A 361 -6.04 -4.03 -11.53
N GLU A 362 -5.36 -3.75 -12.64
CA GLU A 362 -5.44 -4.58 -13.84
C GLU A 362 -4.85 -5.98 -13.62
N SER A 363 -3.78 -6.11 -12.84
CA SER A 363 -3.21 -7.43 -12.47
C SER A 363 -4.16 -8.23 -11.57
N LEU A 364 -4.84 -7.55 -10.65
CA LEU A 364 -5.83 -8.18 -9.78
C LEU A 364 -7.03 -8.68 -10.58
N GLU A 365 -7.47 -7.92 -11.57
CA GLU A 365 -8.60 -8.29 -12.43
C GLU A 365 -8.25 -9.37 -13.46
N ARG A 366 -7.12 -9.24 -14.17
CA ARG A 366 -6.80 -10.11 -15.32
C ARG A 366 -6.11 -11.41 -14.96
N THR A 367 -5.33 -11.42 -13.89
CA THR A 367 -4.51 -12.58 -13.53
C THR A 367 -4.98 -13.19 -12.22
N TYR A 368 -5.14 -12.37 -11.19
CA TYR A 368 -5.41 -12.86 -9.83
C TYR A 368 -6.86 -13.38 -9.67
N MET A 369 -7.88 -12.60 -10.03
CA MET A 369 -9.28 -13.01 -9.90
C MET A 369 -9.59 -14.32 -10.64
N PRO A 370 -9.20 -14.50 -11.93
CA PRO A 370 -9.39 -15.77 -12.63
C PRO A 370 -8.68 -16.94 -11.95
N SER A 371 -7.50 -16.71 -11.35
CA SER A 371 -6.76 -17.75 -10.64
C SER A 371 -7.52 -18.27 -9.42
N ILE A 372 -8.19 -17.38 -8.68
CA ILE A 372 -9.01 -17.73 -7.51
C ILE A 372 -10.27 -18.48 -7.93
N LEU A 373 -10.92 -18.04 -9.02
CA LEU A 373 -12.11 -18.69 -9.57
C LEU A 373 -11.85 -20.11 -10.08
N ASP A 374 -10.65 -20.37 -10.61
CA ASP A 374 -10.26 -21.67 -11.16
C ASP A 374 -9.77 -22.66 -10.09
N LEU A 375 -9.50 -22.22 -8.85
CA LEU A 375 -9.00 -23.07 -7.77
C LEU A 375 -9.74 -24.42 -7.59
N PRO A 376 -11.09 -24.48 -7.63
CA PRO A 376 -11.81 -25.74 -7.46
C PRO A 376 -11.54 -26.78 -8.56
N ARG A 377 -11.07 -26.33 -9.74
CA ARG A 377 -10.82 -27.18 -10.92
C ARG A 377 -9.37 -27.65 -11.00
N ARG A 378 -8.46 -27.03 -10.24
CA ARG A 378 -7.03 -27.36 -10.27
C ARG A 378 -6.75 -28.73 -9.64
N SER A 379 -5.69 -29.37 -10.14
CA SER A 379 -5.31 -30.75 -9.83
C SER A 379 -4.55 -30.93 -8.51
N PHE A 380 -4.60 -29.97 -7.58
CA PHE A 380 -3.92 -30.11 -6.29
C PHE A 380 -4.55 -31.22 -5.43
N ASP A 381 -3.76 -31.93 -4.64
CA ASP A 381 -4.28 -32.85 -3.62
C ASP A 381 -4.25 -32.16 -2.26
N MET A 382 -5.43 -32.06 -1.62
CA MET A 382 -5.54 -31.45 -0.30
C MET A 382 -5.20 -32.50 0.77
N PRO A 383 -4.48 -32.13 1.86
CA PRO A 383 -4.27 -33.04 2.98
C PRO A 383 -5.61 -33.28 3.68
N LEU A 384 -6.15 -34.50 3.53
CA LEU A 384 -7.39 -34.88 4.19
C LEU A 384 -7.11 -35.29 5.65
N PRO A 385 -7.92 -34.85 6.62
CA PRO A 385 -7.76 -35.22 8.03
C PRO A 385 -8.10 -36.69 8.34
N VAL A 386 -8.59 -37.44 7.35
CA VAL A 386 -8.88 -38.88 7.48
C VAL A 386 -8.24 -39.57 6.28
N THR A 387 -7.06 -40.16 6.49
CA THR A 387 -6.54 -41.15 5.54
C THR A 387 -7.38 -42.42 5.69
N SER A 388 -7.93 -42.92 4.58
CA SER A 388 -8.62 -44.21 4.58
C SER A 388 -7.66 -45.30 5.10
N PRO A 389 -8.13 -46.29 5.87
CA PRO A 389 -7.29 -47.36 6.43
C PRO A 389 -6.45 -48.12 5.38
N THR A 390 -6.90 -48.10 4.12
CA THR A 390 -6.27 -48.76 2.97
C THR A 390 -5.07 -47.99 2.39
N HIS A 391 -4.96 -46.67 2.59
CA HIS A 391 -3.82 -45.90 2.07
C HIS A 391 -2.51 -46.17 2.83
N HIS A 392 -2.58 -46.66 4.08
CA HIS A 392 -1.40 -47.09 4.82
C HIS A 392 -0.86 -48.46 4.37
N ALA A 393 -1.59 -49.22 3.56
CA ALA A 393 -1.17 -50.56 3.13
C ALA A 393 -0.35 -50.57 1.82
N ASN A 394 -0.43 -49.52 0.99
CA ASN A 394 0.20 -49.50 -0.33
C ASN A 394 1.54 -48.75 -0.40
N ASP A 395 1.92 -48.00 0.65
CA ASP A 395 3.24 -47.33 0.69
C ASP A 395 4.37 -48.21 1.25
N SER A 396 4.04 -49.41 1.75
CA SER A 396 5.00 -50.47 2.02
C SER A 396 5.00 -51.48 0.88
N SER A 397 5.81 -51.24 -0.15
CA SER A 397 6.43 -52.25 -1.03
C SER A 397 5.77 -53.64 -1.02
N ALA A 398 4.59 -53.76 -1.61
CA ALA A 398 3.95 -55.05 -1.85
C ALA A 398 3.45 -55.06 -3.29
N GLU A 399 4.26 -55.65 -4.16
CA GLU A 399 3.80 -56.26 -5.40
C GLU A 399 2.77 -57.35 -5.03
N LEU A 400 1.53 -56.95 -4.77
CA LEU A 400 0.41 -57.86 -4.58
C LEU A 400 -0.11 -58.24 -5.97
N SER A 401 0.12 -59.50 -6.31
CA SER A 401 -0.49 -60.21 -7.43
C SER A 401 -1.95 -59.81 -7.64
N THR A 402 -2.27 -59.38 -8.86
CA THR A 402 -3.57 -58.88 -9.30
C THR A 402 -4.70 -59.91 -9.36
N ASP A 403 -4.46 -61.15 -8.94
CA ASP A 403 -5.29 -62.27 -9.38
C ASP A 403 -6.36 -62.75 -8.38
N ASP A 404 -6.47 -62.18 -7.18
CA ASP A 404 -7.51 -62.56 -6.20
C ASP A 404 -8.16 -61.35 -5.49
N LEU A 405 -8.47 -60.27 -6.20
CA LEU A 405 -9.34 -59.22 -5.65
C LEU A 405 -10.80 -59.72 -5.60
N SER A 406 -11.26 -60.07 -4.41
CA SER A 406 -12.66 -60.42 -4.14
C SER A 406 -13.58 -59.27 -4.56
N PHE A 407 -14.73 -59.58 -5.17
CA PHE A 407 -15.73 -58.58 -5.60
C PHE A 407 -16.15 -57.64 -4.46
N SER A 408 -16.18 -58.12 -3.22
CA SER A 408 -16.44 -57.30 -2.03
C SER A 408 -15.35 -56.25 -1.79
N ASP A 409 -14.09 -56.59 -2.02
CA ASP A 409 -12.94 -55.69 -1.83
C ASP A 409 -12.88 -54.65 -2.94
N ALA A 410 -13.19 -55.04 -4.18
CA ALA A 410 -13.32 -54.12 -5.29
C ALA A 410 -14.47 -53.10 -5.08
N LEU A 411 -15.60 -53.53 -4.49
CA LEU A 411 -16.70 -52.63 -4.13
C LEU A 411 -16.33 -51.67 -2.99
N LEU A 412 -15.66 -52.15 -1.94
CA LEU A 412 -15.19 -51.29 -0.84
C LEU A 412 -14.18 -50.26 -1.34
N GLN A 413 -13.24 -50.66 -2.19
CA GLN A 413 -12.27 -49.75 -2.80
C GLN A 413 -12.95 -48.69 -3.67
N ALA A 414 -13.98 -49.05 -4.43
CA ALA A 414 -14.74 -48.09 -5.24
C ALA A 414 -15.52 -47.08 -4.38
N VAL A 415 -16.13 -47.54 -3.27
CA VAL A 415 -16.84 -46.64 -2.33
C VAL A 415 -15.87 -45.73 -1.59
N ASP A 416 -14.72 -46.24 -1.15
CA ASP A 416 -13.69 -45.44 -0.50
C ASP A 416 -13.09 -44.40 -1.45
N ALA A 417 -12.88 -44.74 -2.72
CA ALA A 417 -12.40 -43.82 -3.75
C ALA A 417 -13.41 -42.70 -4.05
N ASP A 418 -14.71 -43.02 -4.09
CA ASP A 418 -15.76 -42.01 -4.30
C ASP A 418 -15.88 -41.07 -3.09
N LEU A 419 -15.78 -41.61 -1.88
CA LEU A 419 -15.77 -40.82 -0.65
C LEU A 419 -14.56 -39.89 -0.58
N THR A 420 -13.35 -40.39 -0.87
CA THR A 420 -12.14 -39.54 -0.86
C THR A 420 -12.20 -38.47 -1.92
N HIS A 421 -12.73 -38.77 -3.12
CA HIS A 421 -12.98 -37.77 -4.16
C HIS A 421 -13.94 -36.68 -3.67
N GLN A 422 -15.05 -37.04 -3.03
CA GLN A 422 -15.96 -36.06 -2.46
C GLN A 422 -15.30 -35.21 -1.37
N LEU A 423 -14.52 -35.81 -0.47
CA LEU A 423 -13.77 -35.09 0.56
C LEU A 423 -12.75 -34.11 -0.05
N GLN A 424 -12.07 -34.50 -1.13
CA GLN A 424 -11.15 -33.62 -1.87
C GLN A 424 -11.88 -32.43 -2.48
N VAL A 425 -13.01 -32.66 -3.16
CA VAL A 425 -13.82 -31.58 -3.76
C VAL A 425 -14.27 -30.58 -2.70
N ASP A 426 -14.73 -31.07 -1.55
CA ASP A 426 -15.18 -30.23 -0.44
C ASP A 426 -14.01 -29.40 0.12
N ALA A 427 -12.85 -30.02 0.29
CA ALA A 427 -11.68 -29.35 0.84
C ALA A 427 -11.11 -28.29 -0.13
N LYS A 428 -11.11 -28.56 -1.43
CA LYS A 428 -10.77 -27.57 -2.48
C LYS A 428 -11.73 -26.40 -2.49
N MET A 429 -13.02 -26.66 -2.39
CA MET A 429 -14.04 -25.60 -2.36
C MET A 429 -13.91 -24.75 -1.09
N MET A 430 -13.66 -25.36 0.08
CA MET A 430 -13.39 -24.62 1.33
C MET A 430 -12.14 -23.75 1.20
N MET A 431 -11.04 -24.29 0.65
CA MET A 431 -9.83 -23.51 0.39
C MET A 431 -10.09 -22.33 -0.55
N ALA A 432 -10.84 -22.54 -1.63
CA ALA A 432 -11.19 -21.47 -2.58
C ALA A 432 -12.01 -20.37 -1.90
N VAL A 433 -12.98 -20.74 -1.06
CA VAL A 433 -13.78 -19.79 -0.27
C VAL A 433 -12.92 -18.99 0.70
N VAL A 434 -12.04 -19.65 1.45
CA VAL A 434 -11.13 -18.98 2.41
C VAL A 434 -10.20 -18.02 1.66
N SER A 435 -9.63 -18.47 0.54
CA SER A 435 -8.73 -17.65 -0.29
C SER A 435 -9.45 -16.44 -0.88
N ALA A 436 -10.68 -16.59 -1.36
CA ALA A 436 -11.50 -15.49 -1.86
C ALA A 436 -11.89 -14.50 -0.76
N TYR A 437 -12.17 -14.97 0.46
CA TYR A 437 -12.41 -14.10 1.61
C TYR A 437 -11.17 -13.28 1.99
N MET A 438 -10.00 -13.91 2.05
CA MET A 438 -8.74 -13.19 2.31
C MET A 438 -8.42 -12.18 1.20
N SER A 439 -8.70 -12.54 -0.06
CA SER A 439 -8.57 -11.64 -1.20
C SER A 439 -9.48 -10.41 -1.09
N TRP A 440 -10.73 -10.60 -0.67
CA TRP A 440 -11.67 -9.52 -0.40
C TRP A 440 -11.16 -8.56 0.69
N GLU A 441 -10.61 -9.11 1.78
CA GLU A 441 -10.01 -8.31 2.85
C GLU A 441 -8.78 -7.53 2.34
N TYR A 442 -7.92 -8.18 1.56
CA TYR A 442 -6.73 -7.55 0.98
C TYR A 442 -7.07 -6.39 0.04
N VAL A 443 -8.04 -6.55 -0.86
CA VAL A 443 -8.51 -5.46 -1.73
C VAL A 443 -9.04 -4.29 -0.91
N GLY A 444 -9.73 -4.56 0.21
CA GLY A 444 -10.13 -3.54 1.18
C GLY A 444 -8.94 -2.81 1.81
N LYS A 445 -7.87 -3.53 2.17
CA LYS A 445 -6.62 -2.94 2.70
C LYS A 445 -5.93 -2.04 1.68
N ILE A 446 -5.84 -2.47 0.41
CA ILE A 446 -5.30 -1.63 -0.67
C ILE A 446 -6.11 -0.33 -0.81
N HIS A 447 -7.45 -0.42 -0.77
CA HIS A 447 -8.32 0.75 -0.89
C HIS A 447 -8.03 1.82 0.17
N VAL A 448 -7.93 1.39 1.44
CA VAL A 448 -7.59 2.27 2.56
C VAL A 448 -6.20 2.86 2.35
N ARG A 449 -5.22 2.04 1.98
CA ARG A 449 -3.83 2.45 1.79
C ARG A 449 -3.64 3.49 0.68
N ILE A 450 -4.36 3.35 -0.44
CA ILE A 450 -4.38 4.36 -1.52
C ILE A 450 -4.97 5.68 -1.01
N THR A 451 -6.07 5.59 -0.24
CA THR A 451 -6.74 6.77 0.34
C THR A 451 -5.83 7.52 1.31
N GLU A 452 -5.13 6.82 2.18
CA GLU A 452 -4.15 7.39 3.12
C GLU A 452 -2.97 8.05 2.39
N THR A 453 -2.48 7.41 1.32
CA THR A 453 -1.38 7.96 0.50
C THR A 453 -1.80 9.25 -0.19
N GLN A 454 -3.02 9.30 -0.72
CA GLN A 454 -3.57 10.50 -1.33
C GLN A 454 -3.72 11.63 -0.32
N ALA A 455 -4.27 11.35 0.86
CA ALA A 455 -4.45 12.34 1.91
C ALA A 455 -3.10 12.92 2.40
N SER A 456 -2.05 12.09 2.46
CA SER A 456 -0.73 12.49 2.95
C SER A 456 0.13 13.23 1.93
N HIS A 457 0.11 12.82 0.66
CA HIS A 457 1.05 13.33 -0.36
C HIS A 457 0.39 14.14 -1.48
N PHE A 458 -0.89 13.94 -1.76
CA PHE A 458 -1.55 14.44 -2.98
C PHE A 458 -2.90 15.13 -2.71
N ALA A 459 -3.08 15.74 -1.54
CA ALA A 459 -4.37 16.32 -1.12
C ALA A 459 -4.95 17.37 -2.09
N ALA A 460 -4.10 18.05 -2.87
CA ALA A 460 -4.51 19.08 -3.84
C ALA A 460 -4.82 18.53 -5.24
N LEU A 461 -4.61 17.23 -5.49
CA LEU A 461 -4.75 16.59 -6.80
C LEU A 461 -6.02 15.73 -6.88
N PRO A 462 -6.49 15.38 -8.10
CA PRO A 462 -7.65 14.51 -8.29
C PRO A 462 -7.48 13.15 -7.60
N SER A 463 -8.60 12.53 -7.24
CA SER A 463 -8.58 11.27 -6.51
C SER A 463 -7.97 10.13 -7.33
N LEU A 464 -6.95 9.47 -6.78
CA LEU A 464 -6.32 8.29 -7.38
C LEU A 464 -7.35 7.20 -7.64
N LEU A 465 -8.31 7.03 -6.71
CA LEU A 465 -9.36 6.01 -6.81
C LEU A 465 -10.38 6.32 -7.92
N GLU A 466 -10.67 7.59 -8.19
CA GLU A 466 -11.62 8.01 -9.25
C GLU A 466 -10.98 7.91 -10.64
N CYS A 467 -9.65 7.99 -10.73
CA CYS A 467 -8.90 7.86 -11.97
C CYS A 467 -8.62 6.42 -12.39
N LEU A 468 -9.10 5.41 -11.64
CA LEU A 468 -8.90 4.00 -11.96
C LEU A 468 -9.82 3.57 -13.11
N PRO A 469 -9.36 2.69 -14.03
CA PRO A 469 -10.18 2.18 -15.12
C PRO A 469 -11.36 1.33 -14.61
N LYS A 470 -11.15 0.59 -13.52
CA LYS A 470 -12.19 -0.15 -12.80
C LYS A 470 -12.15 0.27 -11.33
N PRO A 471 -13.30 0.65 -10.74
CA PRO A 471 -13.35 0.97 -9.32
C PRO A 471 -12.93 -0.22 -8.46
N LEU A 472 -12.03 0.02 -7.51
CA LEU A 472 -11.55 -1.03 -6.59
C LEU A 472 -12.69 -1.63 -5.75
N SER A 473 -13.74 -0.85 -5.47
CA SER A 473 -14.96 -1.31 -4.80
C SER A 473 -15.74 -2.36 -5.59
N GLU A 474 -15.74 -2.27 -6.93
CA GLU A 474 -16.37 -3.29 -7.78
C GLU A 474 -15.60 -4.60 -7.72
N LEU A 475 -14.27 -4.54 -7.82
CA LEU A 475 -13.42 -5.72 -7.67
C LEU A 475 -13.57 -6.35 -6.28
N GLN A 476 -13.68 -5.52 -5.23
CA GLN A 476 -13.96 -6.01 -3.88
C GLN A 476 -15.32 -6.72 -3.83
N LEU A 477 -16.36 -6.14 -4.43
CA LEU A 477 -17.68 -6.77 -4.50
C LEU A 477 -17.66 -8.11 -5.25
N GLU A 478 -16.86 -8.22 -6.32
CA GLU A 478 -16.68 -9.48 -7.05
C GLU A 478 -16.09 -10.57 -6.15
N PHE A 479 -15.01 -10.30 -5.41
CA PHE A 479 -14.47 -11.27 -4.43
C PHE A 479 -15.50 -11.63 -3.35
N HIS A 480 -16.29 -10.65 -2.90
CA HIS A 480 -17.39 -10.88 -1.96
C HIS A 480 -18.42 -11.88 -2.51
N GLN A 481 -18.81 -11.72 -3.77
CA GLN A 481 -19.73 -12.63 -4.45
C GLN A 481 -19.14 -14.04 -4.60
N VAL A 482 -17.83 -14.16 -4.87
CA VAL A 482 -17.16 -15.45 -5.02
C VAL A 482 -17.22 -16.27 -3.74
N PHE A 483 -16.80 -15.72 -2.60
CA PHE A 483 -16.82 -16.52 -1.37
C PHE A 483 -18.24 -16.75 -0.83
N THR A 484 -19.17 -15.79 -0.98
CA THR A 484 -20.56 -15.97 -0.52
C THR A 484 -21.30 -17.00 -1.37
N SER A 485 -21.13 -16.99 -2.69
CA SER A 485 -21.70 -18.02 -3.57
C SER A 485 -21.08 -19.40 -3.33
N GLY A 486 -19.77 -19.47 -3.07
CA GLY A 486 -19.09 -20.71 -2.71
C GLY A 486 -19.59 -21.31 -1.39
N LEU A 487 -19.78 -20.48 -0.36
CA LEU A 487 -20.39 -20.91 0.91
C LEU A 487 -21.82 -21.43 0.71
N HIS A 488 -22.62 -20.71 -0.09
CA HIS A 488 -23.99 -21.14 -0.39
C HIS A 488 -24.01 -22.46 -1.14
N ALA A 489 -23.12 -22.66 -2.12
CA ALA A 489 -23.02 -23.92 -2.87
C ALA A 489 -22.65 -25.11 -1.97
N LEU A 490 -21.70 -24.94 -1.05
CA LEU A 490 -21.34 -25.96 -0.05
C LEU A 490 -22.53 -26.31 0.85
N TYR A 491 -23.25 -25.30 1.34
CA TYR A 491 -24.41 -25.48 2.20
C TYR A 491 -25.57 -26.18 1.48
N ALA A 492 -25.98 -25.66 0.32
CA ALA A 492 -27.11 -26.16 -0.46
C ALA A 492 -26.89 -27.59 -0.97
N ARG A 493 -25.64 -27.94 -1.31
CA ARG A 493 -25.29 -29.29 -1.79
C ARG A 493 -25.29 -30.33 -0.67
N ASP A 494 -24.62 -30.07 0.46
CA ASP A 494 -24.27 -31.13 1.40
C ASP A 494 -25.10 -31.14 2.70
N LEU A 495 -25.59 -29.97 3.12
CA LEU A 495 -26.22 -29.77 4.44
C LEU A 495 -27.73 -29.52 4.32
N GLN A 496 -28.14 -28.53 3.53
CA GLN A 496 -29.52 -28.05 3.45
C GLN A 496 -30.55 -29.17 3.21
N PRO A 497 -30.43 -30.04 2.18
CA PRO A 497 -31.44 -31.06 1.91
C PRO A 497 -31.52 -32.12 3.02
N LYS A 498 -30.39 -32.47 3.63
CA LYS A 498 -30.35 -33.45 4.73
C LYS A 498 -31.04 -32.91 5.97
N MET A 499 -30.83 -31.63 6.27
CA MET A 499 -31.40 -31.00 7.45
C MET A 499 -32.89 -30.73 7.25
N ASP A 500 -33.31 -30.15 6.12
CA ASP A 500 -34.73 -29.94 5.81
C ASP A 500 -35.53 -31.25 5.94
N MET A 501 -35.04 -32.35 5.36
CA MET A 501 -35.67 -33.66 5.49
C MET A 501 -35.78 -34.13 6.95
N ARG A 502 -34.73 -33.97 7.76
CA ARG A 502 -34.74 -34.36 9.17
C ARG A 502 -35.72 -33.52 9.99
N PHE A 503 -35.77 -32.21 9.74
CA PHE A 503 -36.73 -31.34 10.40
C PHE A 503 -38.15 -31.75 10.03
N HIS A 504 -38.44 -31.94 8.74
CA HIS A 504 -39.76 -32.38 8.27
C HIS A 504 -40.22 -33.68 8.93
N GLN A 505 -39.34 -34.69 9.05
CA GLN A 505 -39.65 -35.94 9.73
C GLN A 505 -39.89 -35.76 11.24
N SER A 506 -39.10 -34.89 11.89
CA SER A 506 -39.21 -34.64 13.32
C SER A 506 -40.51 -33.93 13.73
N VAL A 507 -41.13 -33.14 12.82
CA VAL A 507 -42.39 -32.42 13.09
C VAL A 507 -43.47 -33.37 13.60
N LEU A 508 -43.51 -34.62 13.13
CA LEU A 508 -44.47 -35.62 13.57
C LEU A 508 -44.37 -35.95 15.07
N GLN A 509 -43.18 -35.79 15.67
CA GLN A 509 -42.90 -36.11 17.07
C GLN A 509 -43.18 -34.92 18.00
N TRP A 510 -43.35 -33.71 17.47
CA TRP A 510 -43.59 -32.52 18.28
C TRP A 510 -45.03 -32.49 18.79
N GLN A 511 -45.20 -32.31 20.10
CA GLN A 511 -46.50 -32.23 20.78
C GLN A 511 -46.51 -31.02 21.71
N TYR A 512 -47.51 -30.15 21.55
CA TYR A 512 -47.66 -28.91 22.32
C TYR A 512 -49.03 -28.81 23.03
N GLU A 513 -49.81 -29.90 23.04
CA GLU A 513 -50.94 -30.09 23.95
C GLU A 513 -50.47 -30.98 25.10
N LEU A 514 -49.85 -30.37 26.11
CA LEU A 514 -49.17 -31.09 27.19
C LEU A 514 -50.00 -31.15 28.47
N SER A 515 -49.96 -32.29 29.16
CA SER A 515 -50.34 -32.36 30.58
C SER A 515 -49.17 -31.92 31.46
N LEU A 516 -49.43 -31.57 32.72
CA LEU A 516 -48.36 -31.21 33.67
C LEU A 516 -47.32 -32.35 33.83
N GLN A 517 -47.78 -33.60 33.85
CA GLN A 517 -46.88 -34.77 33.91
C GLN A 517 -46.01 -34.91 32.65
N ALA A 518 -46.57 -34.63 31.47
CA ALA A 518 -45.82 -34.67 30.21
C ALA A 518 -44.82 -33.51 30.12
N TYR A 519 -45.16 -32.34 30.66
CA TYR A 519 -44.25 -31.21 30.78
C TYR A 519 -43.05 -31.55 31.68
N ASP A 520 -43.29 -32.07 32.89
CA ASP A 520 -42.22 -32.50 33.81
C ASP A 520 -41.32 -33.59 33.19
N TYR A 521 -41.91 -34.52 32.42
CA TYR A 521 -41.16 -35.53 31.68
C TYR A 521 -40.20 -34.91 30.66
N LEU A 522 -40.64 -33.89 29.91
CA LEU A 522 -39.81 -33.18 28.94
C LEU A 522 -38.71 -32.34 29.59
N GLU A 523 -38.91 -31.86 30.83
CA GLU A 523 -37.85 -31.18 31.57
C GLU A 523 -36.68 -32.10 31.92
N VAL A 524 -36.95 -33.37 32.23
CA VAL A 524 -35.92 -34.36 32.60
C VAL A 524 -35.29 -35.01 31.37
N HIS A 525 -36.10 -35.38 30.37
CA HIS A 525 -35.63 -36.15 29.21
C HIS A 525 -35.24 -35.28 28.01
N GLY A 526 -35.55 -33.99 28.04
CA GLY A 526 -35.32 -33.06 26.94
C GLY A 526 -36.38 -33.20 25.85
N SER A 527 -36.60 -32.12 25.09
CA SER A 527 -37.60 -32.14 24.05
C SER A 527 -37.08 -32.71 22.72
N PRO A 528 -37.97 -33.30 21.89
CA PRO A 528 -37.59 -33.82 20.58
C PRO A 528 -36.94 -32.75 19.69
N LEU A 529 -37.41 -31.50 19.78
CA LEU A 529 -36.86 -30.38 19.02
C LEU A 529 -35.43 -30.03 19.47
N VAL A 530 -35.18 -29.93 20.78
CA VAL A 530 -33.83 -29.67 21.31
C VAL A 530 -32.89 -30.83 20.98
N ALA A 531 -33.36 -32.07 21.10
CA ALA A 531 -32.58 -33.26 20.75
C ALA A 531 -32.22 -33.30 19.25
N LEU A 532 -33.14 -32.88 18.37
CA LEU A 532 -32.89 -32.74 16.94
C LEU A 532 -31.76 -31.73 16.65
N VAL A 533 -31.82 -30.54 17.24
CA VAL A 533 -30.79 -29.51 17.03
C VAL A 533 -29.45 -29.98 17.61
N GLN A 534 -29.44 -30.62 18.79
CA GLN A 534 -28.22 -31.25 19.32
C GLN A 534 -27.65 -32.32 18.39
N SER A 535 -28.50 -33.08 17.69
CA SER A 535 -28.09 -34.06 16.68
C SER A 535 -27.53 -33.38 15.42
N MET A 536 -28.14 -32.27 14.97
CA MET A 536 -27.64 -31.43 13.89
C MET A 536 -26.23 -30.89 14.21
N LEU A 537 -26.00 -30.38 15.43
CA LEU A 537 -24.67 -29.90 15.85
C LEU A 537 -23.60 -31.00 15.84
N LYS A 538 -24.02 -32.26 16.00
CA LYS A 538 -23.14 -33.43 15.94
C LYS A 538 -22.97 -33.96 14.51
N ASP A 539 -23.59 -33.37 13.51
CA ASP A 539 -23.46 -33.81 12.12
C ASP A 539 -21.99 -33.76 11.67
N LYS A 540 -21.55 -34.80 10.96
CA LYS A 540 -20.14 -34.94 10.53
C LYS A 540 -19.78 -33.88 9.50
N THR A 541 -20.69 -33.54 8.59
CA THR A 541 -20.44 -32.57 7.50
C THR A 541 -20.34 -31.15 8.05
N LEU A 542 -21.25 -30.76 8.96
CA LEU A 542 -21.23 -29.46 9.63
C LEU A 542 -19.93 -29.28 10.46
N ARG A 543 -19.53 -30.30 11.22
CA ARG A 543 -18.29 -30.24 12.02
C ARG A 543 -17.03 -30.20 11.16
N ARG A 544 -17.06 -30.81 9.97
CA ARG A 544 -15.97 -30.73 8.99
C ARG A 544 -15.86 -29.31 8.42
N PHE A 545 -16.97 -28.69 8.03
CA PHE A 545 -16.96 -27.28 7.58
C PHE A 545 -16.47 -26.34 8.67
N ARG A 546 -16.87 -26.57 9.93
CA ARG A 546 -16.36 -25.80 11.08
C ARG A 546 -14.85 -25.91 11.28
N ARG A 547 -14.23 -27.02 10.86
CA ARG A 547 -12.77 -27.23 10.96
C ARG A 547 -12.02 -26.77 9.71
N GLY A 548 -12.67 -26.76 8.54
CA GLY A 548 -12.04 -26.45 7.26
C GLY A 548 -12.18 -25.01 6.79
N LEU A 549 -13.19 -24.28 7.29
CA LEU A 549 -13.40 -22.87 7.03
C LEU A 549 -12.76 -22.01 8.12
N SER A 550 -12.32 -20.81 7.76
CA SER A 550 -11.86 -19.81 8.73
C SER A 550 -13.02 -19.36 9.63
N PRO A 551 -12.76 -18.88 10.87
CA PRO A 551 -13.82 -18.41 11.78
C PRO A 551 -14.86 -17.46 11.15
N PRO A 552 -14.47 -16.39 10.42
CA PRO A 552 -15.45 -15.47 9.83
C PRO A 552 -16.24 -16.11 8.68
N THR A 553 -15.63 -16.97 7.86
CA THR A 553 -16.33 -17.64 6.76
C THR A 553 -17.29 -18.71 7.26
N PHE A 554 -16.93 -19.41 8.33
CA PHE A 554 -17.82 -20.35 9.01
C PHE A 554 -19.00 -19.64 9.67
N GLU A 555 -18.79 -18.50 10.34
CA GLU A 555 -19.88 -17.72 10.96
C GLU A 555 -20.94 -17.34 9.92
N LEU A 556 -20.52 -16.85 8.75
CA LEU A 556 -21.44 -16.51 7.66
C LEU A 556 -22.30 -17.69 7.20
N MET A 557 -21.68 -18.86 7.02
CA MET A 557 -22.43 -20.09 6.72
C MET A 557 -23.36 -20.48 7.87
N TRP A 558 -22.88 -20.38 9.11
CA TRP A 558 -23.64 -20.75 10.30
C TRP A 558 -24.90 -19.92 10.48
N ARG A 559 -24.82 -18.60 10.26
CA ARG A 559 -25.99 -17.71 10.28
C ARG A 559 -27.04 -18.13 9.25
N GLN A 560 -26.63 -18.56 8.05
CA GLN A 560 -27.57 -19.08 7.05
C GLN A 560 -28.19 -20.41 7.49
N VAL A 561 -27.40 -21.33 8.07
CA VAL A 561 -27.91 -22.60 8.62
C VAL A 561 -28.95 -22.34 9.71
N VAL A 562 -28.69 -21.39 10.62
CA VAL A 562 -29.60 -21.02 11.70
C VAL A 562 -30.88 -20.37 11.16
N ARG A 563 -30.78 -19.50 10.15
CA ARG A 563 -31.95 -18.89 9.50
C ARG A 563 -32.87 -19.95 8.91
N ASP A 564 -32.34 -20.85 8.09
CA ASP A 564 -33.12 -21.94 7.49
C ASP A 564 -33.68 -22.88 8.58
N MET A 565 -32.92 -23.16 9.64
CA MET A 565 -33.41 -23.91 10.80
C MET A 565 -34.63 -23.23 11.44
N CYS A 566 -34.56 -21.91 11.68
CA CYS A 566 -35.67 -21.16 12.23
C CYS A 566 -36.91 -21.23 11.32
N ASP A 567 -36.73 -21.13 10.00
CA ASP A 567 -37.81 -21.25 9.02
C ASP A 567 -38.42 -22.67 9.02
N TRP A 568 -37.61 -23.71 9.19
CA TRP A 568 -38.09 -25.09 9.29
C TRP A 568 -38.87 -25.34 10.58
N ILE A 569 -38.41 -24.79 11.70
CA ILE A 569 -39.11 -24.83 12.98
C ILE A 569 -40.44 -24.09 12.88
N GLU A 570 -40.43 -22.88 12.30
CA GLU A 570 -41.65 -22.10 12.06
C GLU A 570 -42.68 -22.90 11.26
N ARG A 571 -42.28 -23.52 10.14
CA ARG A 571 -43.16 -24.36 9.32
C ARG A 571 -43.72 -25.55 10.10
N GLY A 572 -42.91 -26.19 10.95
CA GLY A 572 -43.37 -27.30 11.79
C GLY A 572 -44.34 -26.87 12.90
N VAL A 573 -44.04 -25.76 13.57
CA VAL A 573 -44.87 -25.17 14.64
C VAL A 573 -46.26 -24.77 14.12
N THR A 574 -46.35 -24.26 12.89
CA THR A 574 -47.65 -23.89 12.29
C THR A 574 -48.63 -25.04 12.11
N GLN A 575 -48.14 -26.28 12.13
CA GLN A 575 -48.97 -27.48 11.96
C GLN A 575 -49.49 -28.02 13.30
N LYS A 576 -49.20 -27.34 14.42
CA LYS A 576 -49.49 -27.80 15.77
C LYS A 576 -50.49 -26.90 16.46
N THR A 577 -51.18 -27.48 17.45
CA THR A 577 -52.07 -26.78 18.38
C THR A 577 -51.42 -26.69 19.75
N PHE A 578 -51.76 -25.64 20.50
CA PHE A 578 -51.08 -25.29 21.74
C PHE A 578 -52.07 -25.13 22.90
N ASN A 579 -51.66 -25.59 24.08
CA ASN A 579 -52.22 -25.17 25.35
C ASN A 579 -51.21 -24.29 26.13
N ASP A 580 -51.61 -23.76 27.29
CA ASP A 580 -50.79 -22.81 28.07
C ASP A 580 -49.41 -23.39 28.43
N VAL A 581 -49.38 -24.66 28.85
CA VAL A 581 -48.14 -25.35 29.23
C VAL A 581 -47.27 -25.65 28.00
N GLY A 582 -47.88 -25.98 26.86
CA GLY A 582 -47.17 -26.16 25.59
C GLY A 582 -46.60 -24.86 25.02
N ALA A 583 -47.28 -23.73 25.23
CA ALA A 583 -46.78 -22.40 24.88
C ALA A 583 -45.51 -22.06 25.69
N MET A 584 -45.52 -22.32 27.00
CA MET A 584 -44.35 -22.15 27.86
C MET A 584 -43.21 -23.10 27.46
N GLN A 585 -43.53 -24.34 27.09
CA GLN A 585 -42.55 -25.30 26.60
C GLN A 585 -41.84 -24.80 25.32
N LEU A 586 -42.60 -24.27 24.35
CA LEU A 586 -42.01 -23.68 23.14
C LEU A 586 -41.10 -22.48 23.45
N GLU A 587 -41.50 -21.60 24.37
CA GLU A 587 -40.65 -20.48 24.81
C GLU A 587 -39.31 -20.97 25.37
N LYS A 588 -39.36 -21.99 26.25
CA LYS A 588 -38.18 -22.60 26.85
C LYS A 588 -37.28 -23.24 25.80
N GLU A 589 -37.87 -23.94 24.82
CA GLU A 589 -37.16 -24.55 23.70
C GLU A 589 -36.46 -23.49 22.85
N VAL A 590 -37.17 -22.48 22.35
CA VAL A 590 -36.61 -21.42 21.49
C VAL A 590 -35.48 -20.68 22.19
N ARG A 591 -35.64 -20.34 23.47
CA ARG A 591 -34.56 -19.72 24.28
C ARG A 591 -33.34 -20.64 24.39
N HIS A 592 -33.54 -21.93 24.66
CA HIS A 592 -32.44 -22.89 24.73
C HIS A 592 -31.75 -23.06 23.37
N LEU A 593 -32.51 -23.15 22.28
CA LEU A 593 -31.96 -23.25 20.92
C LEU A 593 -31.10 -22.04 20.56
N SER A 594 -31.55 -20.82 20.90
CA SER A 594 -30.79 -19.59 20.65
C SER A 594 -29.44 -19.62 21.37
N VAL A 595 -29.43 -19.98 22.66
CA VAL A 595 -28.20 -20.15 23.45
C VAL A 595 -27.30 -21.22 22.83
N LEU A 596 -27.85 -22.40 22.56
CA LEU A 596 -27.11 -23.55 22.04
C LEU A 596 -26.48 -23.27 20.67
N CYS A 597 -27.19 -22.56 19.78
CA CYS A 597 -26.67 -22.17 18.48
C CYS A 597 -25.64 -21.03 18.55
N GLY A 598 -25.79 -20.12 19.52
CA GLY A 598 -24.85 -19.00 19.72
C GLY A 598 -23.44 -19.45 20.14
N HIS A 599 -23.33 -20.53 20.90
CA HIS A 599 -22.05 -21.07 21.37
C HIS A 599 -21.37 -22.05 20.38
N PHE A 600 -22.06 -22.47 19.32
CA PHE A 600 -21.56 -23.53 18.43
C PHE A 600 -20.31 -23.17 17.60
N PRO A 601 -20.14 -21.94 17.07
CA PRO A 601 -18.97 -21.55 16.29
C PRO A 601 -17.63 -21.64 17.02
N ALA A 602 -17.62 -21.77 18.35
CA ALA A 602 -16.47 -22.00 19.24
C ALA A 602 -15.41 -20.89 19.29
N ALA A 603 -15.20 -20.09 18.24
CA ALA A 603 -14.24 -18.99 18.22
C ALA A 603 -14.72 -17.76 19.03
N SER A 604 -16.01 -17.46 18.97
CA SER A 604 -16.67 -16.40 19.74
C SER A 604 -18.16 -16.67 19.81
N ASP A 605 -18.82 -16.23 20.89
CA ASP A 605 -20.27 -16.28 20.98
C ASP A 605 -20.88 -15.35 19.94
N VAL A 606 -21.78 -15.91 19.12
CA VAL A 606 -22.43 -15.18 18.03
C VAL A 606 -23.82 -14.75 18.48
N SER A 607 -24.13 -13.46 18.36
CA SER A 607 -25.49 -12.97 18.54
C SER A 607 -26.35 -13.37 17.33
N LEU A 608 -27.34 -14.24 17.59
CA LEU A 608 -28.28 -14.76 16.60
C LEU A 608 -29.69 -14.15 16.76
N ARG A 609 -29.81 -12.97 17.39
CA ARG A 609 -31.11 -12.36 17.70
C ARG A 609 -31.94 -12.07 16.43
N ALA A 610 -31.29 -11.62 15.36
CA ALA A 610 -31.98 -11.28 14.12
C ALA A 610 -32.59 -12.52 13.46
N GLU A 611 -31.87 -13.64 13.49
CA GLU A 611 -32.26 -14.93 12.93
C GLU A 611 -33.43 -15.55 13.71
N PHE A 612 -33.47 -15.40 15.04
CA PHE A 612 -34.54 -15.92 15.90
C PHE A 612 -35.77 -15.01 16.01
N THR A 613 -35.71 -13.77 15.51
CA THR A 613 -36.77 -12.76 15.69
C THR A 613 -38.16 -13.26 15.30
N ARG A 614 -38.29 -14.00 14.19
CA ARG A 614 -39.59 -14.56 13.74
C ARG A 614 -40.15 -15.60 14.72
N LEU A 615 -39.30 -16.48 15.24
CA LEU A 615 -39.71 -17.48 16.23
C LEU A 615 -40.09 -16.82 17.55
N ASP A 616 -39.34 -15.81 18.00
CA ASP A 616 -39.64 -15.06 19.22
C ASP A 616 -41.01 -14.36 19.13
N GLN A 617 -41.35 -13.80 17.97
CA GLN A 617 -42.68 -13.24 17.72
C GLN A 617 -43.81 -14.29 17.81
N ILE A 618 -43.58 -15.48 17.26
CA ILE A 618 -44.55 -16.60 17.36
C ILE A 618 -44.69 -17.04 18.81
N VAL A 619 -43.58 -17.21 19.54
CA VAL A 619 -43.57 -17.54 20.96
C VAL A 619 -44.36 -16.53 21.77
N LEU A 620 -44.17 -15.23 21.51
CA LEU A 620 -44.90 -14.16 22.18
C LEU A 620 -46.41 -14.27 21.93
N LEU A 621 -46.84 -14.44 20.67
CA LEU A 621 -48.25 -14.56 20.30
C LEU A 621 -48.93 -15.79 20.91
N VAL A 622 -48.23 -16.93 20.94
CA VAL A 622 -48.76 -18.18 21.50
C VAL A 622 -48.79 -18.13 23.03
N ASN A 623 -47.96 -17.34 23.70
CA ASN A 623 -47.92 -17.19 25.17
C ASN A 623 -48.84 -16.11 25.75
N LEU A 624 -49.59 -15.35 24.93
CA LEU A 624 -50.50 -14.31 25.45
C LEU A 624 -51.55 -14.87 26.43
N ALA A 625 -51.95 -14.12 27.44
CA ALA A 625 -52.99 -14.58 28.36
C ALA A 625 -54.37 -14.59 27.66
N LYS A 626 -54.63 -13.58 26.82
CA LYS A 626 -55.84 -13.47 25.99
C LYS A 626 -55.48 -13.00 24.59
N ALA A 627 -56.27 -13.40 23.59
CA ALA A 627 -56.08 -12.93 22.21
C ALA A 627 -56.14 -11.40 22.06
N SER A 628 -56.86 -10.69 22.95
CA SER A 628 -56.96 -9.22 22.96
C SER A 628 -55.64 -8.53 23.26
N ASP A 629 -54.73 -9.20 23.97
CA ASP A 629 -53.50 -8.60 24.48
C ASP A 629 -52.53 -8.25 23.34
N VAL A 630 -52.73 -8.83 22.13
CA VAL A 630 -52.00 -8.43 20.91
C VAL A 630 -52.12 -6.93 20.61
N LEU A 631 -53.24 -6.30 20.97
CA LEU A 631 -53.47 -4.88 20.73
C LEU A 631 -52.50 -3.97 21.49
N GLU A 632 -51.90 -4.47 22.57
CA GLU A 632 -50.95 -3.76 23.41
C GLU A 632 -49.50 -3.84 22.88
N TYR A 633 -49.23 -4.71 21.89
CA TYR A 633 -47.91 -4.93 21.31
C TYR A 633 -47.78 -4.30 19.92
N ASP A 634 -47.42 -3.01 19.88
CA ASP A 634 -47.20 -2.27 18.63
C ASP A 634 -46.10 -2.90 17.76
N SER A 635 -45.05 -3.46 18.38
CA SER A 635 -43.96 -4.13 17.67
C SER A 635 -44.41 -5.31 16.80
N ILE A 636 -45.42 -6.07 17.23
CA ILE A 636 -45.96 -7.18 16.42
C ILE A 636 -46.89 -6.64 15.32
N ARG A 637 -47.67 -5.60 15.64
CA ARG A 637 -48.64 -5.00 14.72
C ARG A 637 -47.98 -4.31 13.52
N ASP A 638 -46.82 -3.72 13.74
CA ASP A 638 -46.07 -3.01 12.69
C ASP A 638 -45.28 -3.95 11.77
N HIS A 639 -44.81 -5.09 12.31
CA HIS A 639 -43.86 -5.97 11.61
C HIS A 639 -44.50 -7.24 11.04
N MET A 640 -45.73 -7.60 11.43
CA MET A 640 -46.41 -8.81 10.98
C MET A 640 -47.76 -8.48 10.30
N PRO A 641 -48.05 -9.01 9.09
CA PRO A 641 -49.32 -8.76 8.43
C PRO A 641 -50.49 -9.37 9.21
N ARG A 642 -51.65 -8.71 9.20
CA ARG A 642 -52.85 -9.11 9.96
C ARG A 642 -53.25 -10.57 9.75
N ASN A 643 -53.18 -11.07 8.52
CA ASN A 643 -53.50 -12.47 8.20
C ASN A 643 -52.57 -13.47 8.89
N GLU A 644 -51.30 -13.09 9.06
CA GLU A 644 -50.32 -13.92 9.75
C GLU A 644 -50.56 -13.89 11.27
N ILE A 645 -50.86 -12.72 11.84
CA ILE A 645 -51.27 -12.61 13.25
C ILE A 645 -52.48 -13.49 13.54
N GLU A 646 -53.51 -13.45 12.67
CA GLU A 646 -54.70 -14.31 12.78
C GLU A 646 -54.32 -15.79 12.75
N ALA A 647 -53.48 -16.20 11.81
CA ALA A 647 -53.02 -17.57 11.67
C ALA A 647 -52.22 -18.06 12.90
N ARG A 648 -51.37 -17.20 13.48
CA ARG A 648 -50.58 -17.56 14.68
C ARG A 648 -51.44 -17.62 15.95
N LEU A 649 -52.41 -16.73 16.10
CA LEU A 649 -53.37 -16.78 17.21
C LEU A 649 -54.25 -18.02 17.15
N ALA A 650 -54.62 -18.48 15.94
CA ALA A 650 -55.40 -19.68 15.73
C ALA A 650 -54.70 -20.97 16.22
N LEU A 651 -53.38 -20.94 16.46
CA LEU A 651 -52.64 -22.05 17.03
C LEU A 651 -53.06 -22.37 18.49
N ARG A 652 -53.65 -21.41 19.22
CA ARG A 652 -54.09 -21.59 20.63
C ARG A 652 -55.51 -21.12 20.91
N PHE A 653 -55.93 -19.99 20.34
CA PHE A 653 -57.21 -19.36 20.70
C PHE A 653 -58.36 -19.80 19.80
N ARG A 654 -59.58 -19.74 20.35
CA ARG A 654 -60.81 -20.05 19.60
C ARG A 654 -61.15 -18.97 18.59
N SER A 655 -61.80 -19.36 17.49
CA SER A 655 -62.23 -18.48 16.38
C SER A 655 -63.00 -17.23 16.86
N ASP A 656 -63.87 -17.38 17.84
CA ASP A 656 -64.77 -16.30 18.30
C ASP A 656 -64.02 -15.16 19.02
N SER A 657 -62.91 -15.49 19.68
CA SER A 657 -62.03 -14.52 20.33
C SER A 657 -61.17 -13.80 19.29
N ILE A 658 -60.67 -14.55 18.30
CA ILE A 658 -59.83 -14.04 17.22
C ILE A 658 -60.62 -13.06 16.34
N GLN A 659 -61.87 -13.38 15.96
CA GLN A 659 -62.71 -12.51 15.15
C GLN A 659 -62.95 -11.13 15.79
N ARG A 660 -63.11 -11.08 17.11
CA ARG A 660 -63.28 -9.81 17.86
C ARG A 660 -62.01 -8.96 17.79
N VAL A 661 -60.85 -9.59 17.96
CA VAL A 661 -59.54 -8.91 17.91
C VAL A 661 -59.24 -8.45 16.48
N MET A 662 -59.52 -9.27 15.48
CA MET A 662 -59.34 -8.91 14.07
C MET A 662 -60.28 -7.78 13.62
N HIS A 663 -61.49 -7.69 14.18
CA HIS A 663 -62.38 -6.55 13.97
C HIS A 663 -61.81 -5.27 14.60
N GLN A 664 -61.21 -5.36 15.79
CA GLN A 664 -60.58 -4.22 16.45
C GLN A 664 -59.30 -3.76 15.72
N LEU A 665 -58.50 -4.70 15.19
CA LEU A 665 -57.34 -4.44 14.34
C LEU A 665 -57.67 -3.89 12.94
N LYS A 666 -58.95 -3.87 12.54
CA LYS A 666 -59.43 -3.20 11.31
C LYS A 666 -59.82 -1.74 11.54
N LEU A 667 -60.11 -1.38 12.79
CA LEU A 667 -60.55 -0.04 13.19
C LEU A 667 -59.38 0.85 13.62
N THR A 668 -58.25 0.24 13.97
CA THR A 668 -56.94 0.87 14.15
C THR A 668 -56.11 0.77 12.89
#